data_AF-A0A177DNX8-F1
#
_entry.id   AF-A0A177DNX8-F1
#
_cell.length_a   1.000
_cell.length_b   1.000
_cell.length_c   1.000
_cell.angle_alpha   90.00
_cell.angle_beta   90.00
_cell.angle_gamma   90.00
#
_symmetry.space_group_name_H-M   'P 1'
#
loop_
_entity.id
_entity.type
_entity.pdbx_description
1 polymer ?
#
loop_
_entity_poly.entity_id
_entity_poly.type
_entity_poly.pdbx_seq_one_letter_code
_entity_poly.pdbx_strand_id
1 'polypeptide(L)'
;MASDVKRTPLQELVQDTGRQKNPSLQTHHDLRGSLSGTTTNSGLDDSSYDVCDLLHVLRDVAEGCQQEKVVQFLAPADVDETSPSRLLKTLCKDMEQPVASSLGDQYQYRSADGSNNNIHLPNVGRAGSYYARMVTPRHVPTKLPDPEFLFDTLLAREAKPEPHPSQLSSLFFAFAAVIVCDVFRTGDEDQNMAMPSSYLDLSSLYGETKESQNMVRTFVDGKLKPDAFADTRILSRPAASCALIICFSRFHNLIVEQLAIINENGRFSPPPNIGGIDPSFYKKAVAKRDNDLFQTARLVTTGLYINTVLKDYVRSILNLQCVDSSANLDPRAKIEDILGQTDSDKARGNQTSAEINMIYRWHSTISMRDEAWLIDHMTKICPDMDIDNMTLEGMRAGVRRHAATPPADPGRRVFAGLERNLDGYFRDQDLVKILTEATDEVAMSFGPHRIPQALKVIEIMSIEQGREWGVASLNEMRRFFGMTSHTSFTDIHSDPDVAAALEVLYGDVENVELYAGAILEQPSMPMTPGSGLCAGTTTTRAIVSHALSLVRGDRFYTVDYSPHHLTAFGFNMASSDYSIAGGGVIYKLLMRVFPEYYRGNSIYAHYPLTTPPEMRRRQKSLGHEMDFDYDKPRYGAPPTVITDYKMILRILRDQTLYTTAWTHTLRQLEYQEHVLIGDNPGASKQQNMIRQAVLGPKDSIDVFSHFLNLRTSQLVQTDSKWLSKVAEIDAIKDVAARSWTQFVAFLFHFPIKDLEDSTASFDDKQLFSKMTAIFEFVHLDNTPAKSTMLRRNAIAASDELTREVRTVCDDMKASSPVQSFDFRRQRHEKRDPLPDHGAMVIQRLFDNGAKVKEVVSLLVILAVDLVVFSTFAFCQIIDLFLSEPYHSTHWPDIQKLAKDTTPANSEVLRAYVLEALRLITPATGFLRIPNTFLTTSDWRHAEGISKGDDLILDVATASRDPEIFPDPDSINLDRPQELYLPFLDGLHGSLTRPIIVAGLVTQLRIFARLEGLRKGPGTQETLRREVSEGTISFLSEAKDEWVSLPVSMRVHYDAFDPTACATLT
;
A
#
# COMPACT_ATOMS: atom_id res chain seq x y z
N MET A 1 46.66 -21.82 -47.34
CA MET A 1 46.13 -20.59 -47.97
C MET A 1 45.30 -19.90 -46.91
N ALA A 2 45.84 -18.79 -46.42
CA ALA A 2 45.20 -17.91 -45.46
C ALA A 2 43.99 -17.24 -46.12
N SER A 3 42.85 -17.23 -45.43
CA SER A 3 41.69 -16.44 -45.81
C SER A 3 41.40 -15.45 -44.70
N ASP A 4 41.79 -14.21 -44.98
CA ASP A 4 41.56 -13.01 -44.18
C ASP A 4 40.07 -12.84 -43.85
N VAL A 5 39.74 -12.97 -42.56
CA VAL A 5 38.53 -12.34 -42.04
C VAL A 5 38.86 -10.85 -41.91
N LYS A 6 38.41 -10.06 -42.90
CA LYS A 6 38.45 -8.59 -42.82
C LYS A 6 37.68 -8.18 -41.56
N ARG A 7 38.41 -7.64 -40.58
CA ARG A 7 37.83 -7.00 -39.41
C ARG A 7 36.99 -5.82 -39.87
N THR A 8 35.87 -5.60 -39.20
CA THR A 8 35.06 -4.42 -39.47
C THR A 8 35.80 -3.16 -39.00
N PRO A 9 35.60 -1.99 -39.63
CA PRO A 9 36.25 -0.74 -39.22
C PRO A 9 36.05 -0.40 -37.73
N LEU A 10 34.91 -0.83 -37.15
CA LEU A 10 34.61 -0.66 -35.73
C LEU A 10 35.52 -1.50 -34.83
N GLN A 11 35.88 -2.72 -35.25
CA GLN A 11 36.74 -3.62 -34.50
C GLN A 11 38.21 -3.17 -34.51
N GLU A 12 38.67 -2.50 -35.57
CA GLU A 12 40.00 -1.86 -35.59
C GLU A 12 40.03 -0.61 -34.70
N LEU A 13 38.97 0.21 -34.73
CA LEU A 13 38.88 1.43 -33.91
C LEU A 13 38.89 1.13 -32.40
N VAL A 14 38.14 0.12 -31.96
CA VAL A 14 38.07 -0.28 -30.54
C VAL A 14 39.41 -0.83 -30.04
N GLN A 15 40.16 -1.54 -30.90
CA GLN A 15 41.46 -2.09 -30.54
C GLN A 15 42.56 -1.01 -30.45
N ASP A 16 42.49 0.02 -31.29
CA ASP A 16 43.41 1.17 -31.24
C ASP A 16 43.12 2.11 -30.07
N THR A 17 41.83 2.31 -29.74
CA THR A 17 41.44 3.13 -28.57
C THR A 17 41.83 2.44 -27.26
N GLY A 18 41.72 1.12 -27.19
CA GLY A 18 42.13 0.32 -26.02
C GLY A 18 43.65 0.28 -25.77
N ARG A 19 44.47 0.70 -26.74
CA ARG A 19 45.94 0.79 -26.58
C ARG A 19 46.43 2.19 -26.20
N GLN A 20 45.59 3.22 -26.26
CA GLN A 20 45.97 4.59 -25.90
C GLN A 20 45.60 4.89 -24.44
N LYS A 21 46.61 5.25 -23.63
CA LYS A 21 46.42 5.58 -22.21
C LYS A 21 45.65 6.90 -21.94
N ASN A 22 45.29 7.67 -22.98
CA ASN A 22 44.38 8.82 -22.91
C ASN A 22 43.85 9.17 -24.33
N PRO A 23 42.62 8.79 -24.69
CA PRO A 23 42.04 9.17 -25.99
C PRO A 23 41.64 10.66 -26.02
N SER A 24 41.70 11.29 -27.20
CA SER A 24 41.37 12.71 -27.38
C SER A 24 39.86 12.91 -27.61
N LEU A 25 39.38 14.15 -27.43
CA LEU A 25 37.97 14.53 -27.65
C LEU A 25 37.46 14.24 -29.07
N GLN A 26 38.37 14.16 -30.04
CA GLN A 26 38.06 13.89 -31.45
C GLN A 26 37.69 12.42 -31.67
N THR A 27 38.31 11.49 -30.94
CA THR A 27 38.04 10.04 -31.02
C THR A 27 36.65 9.67 -30.50
N HIS A 28 36.13 10.43 -29.52
CA HIS A 28 34.76 10.27 -29.04
C HIS A 28 33.69 10.80 -30.00
N HIS A 29 34.02 11.80 -30.82
CA HIS A 29 33.10 12.35 -31.82
C HIS A 29 32.90 11.39 -33.00
N ASP A 30 33.94 10.65 -33.38
CA ASP A 30 33.89 9.65 -34.46
C ASP A 30 33.12 8.38 -34.05
N LEU A 31 33.23 7.96 -32.78
CA LEU A 31 32.41 6.88 -32.20
C LEU A 31 30.90 7.23 -32.19
N ARG A 32 30.56 8.49 -31.90
CA ARG A 32 29.17 8.95 -31.82
C ARG A 32 28.52 9.10 -33.20
N GLY A 33 29.28 9.52 -34.23
CA GLY A 33 28.80 9.63 -35.61
C GLY A 33 28.55 8.28 -36.29
N SER A 34 29.28 7.23 -35.88
CA SER A 34 29.16 5.87 -36.44
C SER A 34 27.92 5.12 -35.92
N LEU A 35 27.50 5.41 -34.68
CA LEU A 35 26.34 4.78 -34.03
C LEU A 35 25.00 5.41 -34.41
N SER A 36 25.00 6.60 -35.01
CA SER A 36 23.78 7.31 -35.45
C SER A 36 23.35 7.01 -36.90
N GLY A 37 24.03 6.09 -37.59
CA GLY A 37 23.80 5.81 -39.02
C GLY A 37 22.86 4.65 -39.36
N THR A 38 22.37 3.88 -38.39
CA THR A 38 21.60 2.64 -38.65
C THR A 38 20.33 2.57 -37.82
N THR A 39 19.36 3.44 -38.08
CA THR A 39 17.95 3.20 -37.74
C THR A 39 17.01 3.81 -38.78
N THR A 40 16.74 3.07 -39.86
CA THR A 40 15.49 3.22 -40.61
C THR A 40 14.93 1.85 -40.98
N ASN A 41 13.70 1.62 -40.49
CA ASN A 41 12.66 0.69 -40.91
C ASN A 41 12.92 -0.84 -40.96
N SER A 42 12.02 -1.53 -40.26
CA SER A 42 11.56 -2.93 -40.37
C SER A 42 12.27 -4.01 -39.54
N GLY A 43 11.46 -4.65 -38.67
CA GLY A 43 11.57 -6.06 -38.24
C GLY A 43 12.72 -6.43 -37.31
N LEU A 44 12.44 -6.58 -36.01
CA LEU A 44 13.30 -7.33 -35.08
C LEU A 44 13.10 -8.83 -35.30
N ASP A 45 14.19 -9.56 -35.49
CA ASP A 45 14.31 -10.98 -35.16
C ASP A 45 15.58 -11.17 -34.31
N ASP A 46 15.41 -11.90 -33.20
CA ASP A 46 16.37 -12.11 -32.12
C ASP A 46 17.30 -13.30 -32.46
N SER A 47 18.62 -13.11 -32.41
CA SER A 47 19.53 -14.14 -31.89
C SER A 47 21.00 -13.70 -31.84
N SER A 48 21.64 -14.05 -30.72
CA SER A 48 23.08 -14.14 -30.43
C SER A 48 23.83 -12.86 -30.02
N TYR A 49 23.84 -12.58 -28.72
CA TYR A 49 25.02 -12.03 -28.05
C TYR A 49 25.41 -12.94 -26.89
N ASP A 50 26.69 -13.30 -26.86
CA ASP A 50 27.31 -14.30 -26.00
C ASP A 50 27.52 -13.74 -24.58
N VAL A 51 26.74 -14.28 -23.64
CA VAL A 51 26.68 -13.89 -22.21
C VAL A 51 27.95 -14.30 -21.44
N CYS A 52 28.84 -15.09 -22.04
CA CYS A 52 30.02 -15.64 -21.37
C CYS A 52 31.11 -14.60 -21.09
N ASP A 53 31.27 -13.56 -21.91
CA ASP A 53 32.29 -12.52 -21.68
C ASP A 53 31.91 -11.53 -20.58
N LEU A 54 30.60 -11.34 -20.33
CA LEU A 54 30.12 -10.49 -19.24
C LEU A 54 30.31 -11.14 -17.85
N LEU A 55 30.25 -12.47 -17.79
CA LEU A 55 30.38 -13.24 -16.55
C LEU A 55 31.83 -13.33 -16.05
N HIS A 56 32.82 -13.28 -16.93
CA HIS A 56 34.22 -13.23 -16.50
C HIS A 56 34.60 -11.86 -15.92
N VAL A 57 34.05 -10.77 -16.43
CA VAL A 57 34.25 -9.42 -15.87
C VAL A 57 33.54 -9.26 -14.52
N LEU A 58 32.38 -9.89 -14.33
CA LEU A 58 31.65 -9.84 -13.06
C LEU A 58 32.29 -10.72 -11.97
N ARG A 59 33.00 -11.79 -12.34
CA ARG A 59 33.67 -12.68 -11.38
C ARG A 59 34.94 -12.04 -10.79
N ASP A 60 35.69 -11.26 -11.57
CA ASP A 60 36.88 -10.56 -11.05
C ASP A 60 36.51 -9.33 -10.20
N VAL A 61 35.30 -8.80 -10.32
CA VAL A 61 34.75 -7.75 -9.43
C VAL A 61 34.27 -8.34 -8.09
N ALA A 62 33.95 -9.64 -8.03
CA ALA A 62 33.41 -10.28 -6.83
C ALA A 62 34.48 -10.75 -5.83
N GLU A 63 35.74 -10.94 -6.25
CA GLU A 63 36.83 -11.45 -5.39
C GLU A 63 37.81 -10.38 -4.88
N GLY A 64 37.55 -9.10 -5.16
CA GLY A 64 38.26 -7.98 -4.56
C GLY A 64 37.62 -7.55 -3.25
N CYS A 65 38.24 -7.92 -2.12
CA CYS A 65 37.92 -7.40 -0.78
C CYS A 65 37.41 -5.96 -0.79
N GLN A 66 36.29 -5.72 -0.09
CA GLN A 66 35.91 -4.42 0.43
C GLN A 66 37.00 -3.91 1.40
N GLN A 67 38.14 -3.50 0.87
CA GLN A 67 38.80 -2.34 1.45
C GLN A 67 37.96 -1.16 1.00
N GLU A 68 37.31 -0.49 1.96
CA GLU A 68 36.63 0.77 1.73
C GLU A 68 37.49 1.64 0.81
N LYS A 69 36.95 2.04 -0.35
CA LYS A 69 37.62 2.83 -1.40
C LYS A 69 38.20 4.17 -0.91
N VAL A 70 38.02 4.51 0.36
CA VAL A 70 38.58 5.68 1.04
C VAL A 70 40.10 5.73 0.92
N VAL A 71 40.80 4.57 0.97
CA VAL A 71 42.29 4.56 0.90
C VAL A 71 42.81 4.63 -0.55
N GLN A 72 42.06 4.16 -1.55
CA GLN A 72 42.47 4.24 -2.96
C GLN A 72 42.42 5.66 -3.52
N PHE A 73 41.55 6.54 -3.02
CA PHE A 73 41.51 7.96 -3.41
C PHE A 73 42.73 8.77 -2.94
N LEU A 74 43.48 8.25 -1.96
CA LEU A 74 44.69 8.88 -1.42
C LEU A 74 45.99 8.28 -2.00
N ALA A 75 45.89 7.23 -2.84
CA ALA A 75 47.06 6.67 -3.51
C ALA A 75 47.48 7.59 -4.67
N PRO A 76 48.78 7.91 -4.81
CA PRO A 76 49.24 8.92 -5.76
C PRO A 76 49.16 8.39 -7.20
N ALA A 77 48.02 8.58 -7.85
CA ALA A 77 47.91 8.53 -9.30
C ALA A 77 48.03 9.98 -9.82
N ASP A 78 49.13 10.27 -10.50
CA ASP A 78 49.44 11.49 -11.25
C ASP A 78 48.91 12.81 -10.65
N VAL A 79 49.75 13.47 -9.85
CA VAL A 79 49.47 14.78 -9.26
C VAL A 79 49.45 15.86 -10.36
N ASP A 80 48.27 16.11 -10.94
CA ASP A 80 47.94 17.34 -11.66
C ASP A 80 47.57 18.46 -10.66
N GLU A 81 47.91 19.72 -10.95
CA GLU A 81 47.68 20.88 -10.09
C GLU A 81 46.18 21.10 -9.76
N THR A 82 45.27 20.54 -10.56
CA THR A 82 43.81 20.64 -10.34
C THR A 82 43.23 19.53 -9.45
N SER A 83 43.99 18.46 -9.19
CA SER A 83 43.55 17.28 -8.41
C SER A 83 43.21 17.62 -6.94
N PRO A 84 44.03 18.42 -6.21
CA PRO A 84 43.71 18.79 -4.83
C PRO A 84 42.44 19.63 -4.71
N SER A 85 42.19 20.55 -5.65
CA SER A 85 41.00 21.40 -5.65
C SER A 85 39.72 20.62 -5.94
N ARG A 86 39.78 19.61 -6.83
CA ARG A 86 38.65 18.70 -7.08
C ARG A 86 38.40 17.79 -5.88
N LEU A 87 39.45 17.23 -5.29
CA LEU A 87 39.35 16.41 -4.09
C LEU A 87 38.77 17.23 -2.92
N LEU A 88 39.27 18.45 -2.69
CA LEU A 88 38.72 19.37 -1.69
C LEU A 88 37.25 19.69 -1.98
N LYS A 89 36.87 19.95 -3.24
CA LYS A 89 35.46 20.18 -3.60
C LYS A 89 34.59 18.96 -3.29
N THR A 90 35.07 17.75 -3.53
CA THR A 90 34.35 16.51 -3.19
C THR A 90 34.27 16.30 -1.67
N LEU A 91 35.39 16.38 -0.95
CA LEU A 91 35.42 16.21 0.50
C LEU A 91 34.59 17.28 1.25
N CYS A 92 34.58 18.53 0.76
CA CYS A 92 33.70 19.56 1.29
C CYS A 92 32.22 19.30 0.98
N LYS A 93 31.90 18.61 -0.13
CA LYS A 93 30.52 18.17 -0.44
C LYS A 93 30.09 16.97 0.43
N ASP A 94 31.01 16.07 0.76
CA ASP A 94 30.71 14.89 1.59
C ASP A 94 30.27 15.27 3.01
N MET A 95 30.73 16.43 3.51
CA MET A 95 30.41 16.99 4.82
C MET A 95 29.71 18.34 4.68
N GLU A 96 28.67 18.43 3.84
CA GLU A 96 27.94 19.67 3.59
C GLU A 96 27.39 20.26 4.92
N GLN A 97 27.77 21.52 5.19
CA GLN A 97 27.32 22.29 6.34
C GLN A 97 26.61 23.56 5.84
N PRO A 98 25.59 24.05 6.56
CA PRO A 98 25.10 23.48 7.81
C PRO A 98 24.15 22.28 7.58
N VAL A 99 24.11 21.34 8.53
CA VAL A 99 23.26 20.13 8.41
C VAL A 99 21.77 20.47 8.38
N ALA A 100 20.97 19.62 7.72
CA ALA A 100 19.52 19.82 7.56
C ALA A 100 18.65 19.19 8.68
N SER A 101 19.24 18.38 9.57
CA SER A 101 18.54 17.68 10.66
C SER A 101 19.37 17.62 11.95
N SER A 102 18.72 17.39 13.09
CA SER A 102 19.32 17.40 14.43
C SER A 102 18.58 16.47 15.40
N LEU A 103 19.31 15.93 16.40
CA LEU A 103 18.81 14.93 17.37
C LEU A 103 18.13 15.54 18.62
N GLY A 104 17.83 16.83 18.64
CA GLY A 104 17.15 17.46 19.79
C GLY A 104 15.66 17.13 19.87
N ASP A 105 15.11 17.01 21.08
CA ASP A 105 13.67 16.72 21.31
C ASP A 105 12.74 17.68 20.54
N GLN A 106 13.12 18.96 20.43
CA GLN A 106 12.38 19.99 19.68
C GLN A 106 12.39 19.79 18.15
N TYR A 107 13.24 18.90 17.64
CA TYR A 107 13.41 18.61 16.21
C TYR A 107 12.90 17.23 15.81
N GLN A 108 12.60 16.35 16.77
CA GLN A 108 12.15 14.98 16.53
C GLN A 108 10.77 14.91 15.85
N TYR A 109 9.88 15.86 16.17
CA TYR A 109 8.50 15.89 15.68
C TYR A 109 8.14 17.27 15.15
N ARG A 110 7.05 17.34 14.38
CA ARG A 110 6.45 18.61 13.96
C ARG A 110 5.94 19.39 15.18
N SER A 111 6.42 20.60 15.37
CA SER A 111 5.84 21.55 16.33
C SER A 111 4.36 21.82 15.99
N ALA A 112 3.55 22.20 16.97
CA ALA A 112 2.14 22.47 16.73
C ALA A 112 1.90 23.70 15.83
N ASP A 113 2.81 24.66 15.87
CA ASP A 113 2.79 25.91 15.09
C ASP A 113 3.67 25.86 13.83
N GLY A 114 4.24 24.69 13.49
CA GLY A 114 5.17 24.53 12.37
C GLY A 114 6.59 25.08 12.58
N SER A 115 6.90 25.67 13.75
CA SER A 115 8.26 26.11 14.06
C SER A 115 9.27 24.95 14.09
N ASN A 116 10.56 25.27 13.96
CA ASN A 116 11.67 24.30 13.97
C ASN A 116 11.64 23.27 12.83
N ASN A 117 10.88 23.52 11.76
CA ASN A 117 10.98 22.72 10.55
C ASN A 117 12.34 22.96 9.88
N ASN A 118 12.73 24.22 9.65
CA ASN A 118 14.10 24.60 9.36
C ASN A 118 14.85 24.83 10.68
N ILE A 119 15.91 24.06 10.93
CA ILE A 119 16.65 24.12 12.20
C ILE A 119 17.50 25.40 12.37
N HIS A 120 17.86 26.07 11.27
CA HIS A 120 18.63 27.32 11.25
C HIS A 120 17.75 28.57 11.26
N LEU A 121 16.54 28.45 10.72
CA LEU A 121 15.54 29.51 10.65
C LEU A 121 14.23 29.04 11.31
N PRO A 122 14.19 28.87 12.65
CA PRO A 122 13.11 28.16 13.33
C PRO A 122 11.72 28.81 13.20
N ASN A 123 11.65 30.09 12.82
CA ASN A 123 10.40 30.82 12.62
C ASN A 123 9.90 30.83 11.16
N VAL A 124 10.67 30.30 10.21
CA VAL A 124 10.21 30.24 8.80
C VAL A 124 8.99 29.32 8.72
N GLY A 125 7.91 29.81 8.10
CA GLY A 125 6.67 29.05 7.96
C GLY A 125 5.89 28.79 9.24
N ARG A 126 6.27 29.41 10.36
CA ARG A 126 5.52 29.30 11.61
C ARG A 126 4.15 29.95 11.48
N ALA A 127 3.14 29.35 12.12
CA ALA A 127 1.82 29.92 12.30
C ALA A 127 1.90 31.33 12.90
N GLY A 128 1.03 32.23 12.41
CA GLY A 128 1.02 33.65 12.77
C GLY A 128 2.26 34.41 12.25
N SER A 129 2.80 34.03 11.09
CA SER A 129 3.84 34.80 10.39
C SER A 129 3.24 35.70 9.32
N TYR A 130 3.99 36.69 8.84
CA TYR A 130 3.54 37.55 7.75
C TYR A 130 3.61 36.82 6.40
N TYR A 131 2.67 37.12 5.50
CA TYR A 131 2.74 36.67 4.12
C TYR A 131 4.05 37.15 3.47
N ALA A 132 4.72 36.22 2.77
CA ALA A 132 5.87 36.56 1.95
C ALA A 132 5.44 37.28 0.65
N ARG A 133 6.42 37.85 -0.05
CA ARG A 133 6.27 38.40 -1.41
C ARG A 133 7.14 37.58 -2.35
N MET A 134 6.56 37.12 -3.45
CA MET A 134 7.31 36.41 -4.50
C MET A 134 7.74 37.35 -5.62
N VAL A 135 6.92 38.34 -5.94
CA VAL A 135 7.14 39.23 -7.08
C VAL A 135 7.23 40.67 -6.58
N THR A 136 8.26 41.38 -7.04
CA THR A 136 8.33 42.83 -6.80
C THR A 136 7.44 43.55 -7.81
N PRO A 137 6.35 44.21 -7.40
CA PRO A 137 5.55 45.03 -8.29
C PRO A 137 6.39 46.23 -8.76
N ARG A 138 6.39 46.49 -10.06
CA ARG A 138 7.10 47.59 -10.73
C ARG A 138 6.15 48.48 -11.53
N HIS A 139 5.03 47.94 -11.97
CA HIS A 139 3.96 48.66 -12.64
C HIS A 139 2.97 49.21 -11.61
N VAL A 140 2.59 50.47 -11.78
CA VAL A 140 1.53 51.10 -10.98
C VAL A 140 0.30 51.21 -11.89
N PRO A 141 -0.78 50.45 -11.64
CA PRO A 141 -1.95 50.49 -12.49
C PRO A 141 -2.55 51.89 -12.57
N THR A 142 -2.72 52.41 -13.79
CA THR A 142 -3.26 53.76 -14.02
C THR A 142 -4.79 53.80 -14.11
N LYS A 143 -5.41 52.63 -14.32
CA LYS A 143 -6.85 52.44 -14.40
C LYS A 143 -7.22 51.09 -13.81
N LEU A 144 -7.98 51.12 -12.71
CA LEU A 144 -8.54 49.93 -12.05
C LEU A 144 -10.06 50.05 -12.05
N PRO A 145 -10.79 48.99 -12.41
CA PRO A 145 -12.25 49.01 -12.38
C PRO A 145 -12.77 48.99 -10.95
N ASP A 146 -14.00 49.46 -10.77
CA ASP A 146 -14.75 49.18 -9.55
C ASP A 146 -14.91 47.64 -9.37
N PRO A 147 -14.60 47.06 -8.20
CA PRO A 147 -14.65 45.62 -7.99
C PRO A 147 -16.04 45.00 -8.20
N GLU A 148 -17.10 45.70 -7.81
CA GLU A 148 -18.48 45.23 -7.98
C GLU A 148 -18.84 45.20 -9.46
N PHE A 149 -18.54 46.28 -10.18
CA PHE A 149 -18.77 46.34 -11.62
C PHE A 149 -17.96 45.28 -12.38
N LEU A 150 -16.70 45.04 -11.99
CA LEU A 150 -15.87 43.97 -12.56
C LEU A 150 -16.51 42.60 -12.31
N PHE A 151 -17.03 42.34 -11.10
CA PHE A 151 -17.68 41.09 -10.78
C PHE A 151 -18.93 40.87 -11.64
N ASP A 152 -19.85 41.83 -11.66
CA ASP A 152 -21.10 41.72 -12.41
C ASP A 152 -20.87 41.62 -13.92
N THR A 153 -19.79 42.24 -14.42
CA THR A 153 -19.47 42.25 -15.85
C THR A 153 -18.76 40.98 -16.30
N LEU A 154 -17.79 40.45 -15.54
CA LEU A 154 -16.86 39.41 -16.04
C LEU A 154 -16.74 38.17 -15.16
N LEU A 155 -17.17 38.19 -13.89
CA LEU A 155 -16.95 37.08 -12.95
C LEU A 155 -18.24 36.32 -12.61
N ALA A 156 -19.36 37.03 -12.49
CA ALA A 156 -20.65 36.50 -12.07
C ALA A 156 -21.13 35.34 -12.97
N ARG A 157 -21.53 34.23 -12.34
CA ARG A 157 -21.95 33.00 -13.01
C ARG A 157 -23.19 33.21 -13.87
N GLU A 158 -23.11 32.76 -15.13
CA GLU A 158 -24.29 32.62 -15.99
C GLU A 158 -25.18 31.44 -15.58
N ALA A 159 -26.46 31.49 -15.96
CA ALA A 159 -27.47 30.51 -15.56
C ALA A 159 -27.15 29.04 -15.93
N LYS A 160 -26.20 28.78 -16.83
CA LYS A 160 -25.75 27.44 -17.22
C LYS A 160 -24.21 27.36 -17.26
N PRO A 161 -23.55 27.12 -16.11
CA PRO A 161 -22.11 26.94 -16.10
C PRO A 161 -21.72 25.66 -16.83
N GLU A 162 -20.57 25.69 -17.48
CA GLU A 162 -20.02 24.51 -18.15
C GLU A 162 -19.40 23.55 -17.13
N PRO A 163 -19.60 22.23 -17.30
CA PRO A 163 -18.94 21.24 -16.47
C PRO A 163 -17.43 21.27 -16.72
N HIS A 164 -16.66 20.89 -15.71
CA HIS A 164 -15.22 20.81 -15.80
C HIS A 164 -14.80 19.93 -16.99
N PRO A 165 -13.93 20.39 -17.90
CA PRO A 165 -13.68 19.69 -19.17
C PRO A 165 -12.99 18.33 -18.97
N SER A 166 -12.13 18.19 -17.95
CA SER A 166 -11.57 16.90 -17.53
C SER A 166 -12.48 16.05 -16.63
N GLN A 167 -13.72 16.49 -16.38
CA GLN A 167 -14.70 15.82 -15.51
C GLN A 167 -14.18 15.54 -14.09
N LEU A 168 -13.40 16.47 -13.54
CA LEU A 168 -12.99 16.41 -12.14
C LEU A 168 -14.23 16.47 -11.25
N SER A 169 -14.24 15.66 -10.19
CA SER A 169 -15.37 15.59 -9.25
C SER A 169 -15.39 16.78 -8.28
N SER A 170 -16.51 17.08 -7.65
CA SER A 170 -16.56 18.10 -6.59
C SER A 170 -15.69 17.68 -5.38
N LEU A 171 -15.50 16.37 -5.17
CA LEU A 171 -14.56 15.85 -4.17
C LEU A 171 -13.10 16.29 -4.41
N PHE A 172 -12.67 16.48 -5.66
CA PHE A 172 -11.35 17.08 -5.95
C PHE A 172 -11.22 18.48 -5.34
N PHE A 173 -12.24 19.32 -5.50
CA PHE A 173 -12.24 20.67 -4.96
C PHE A 173 -12.51 20.71 -3.45
N ALA A 174 -13.25 19.73 -2.91
CA ALA A 174 -13.36 19.53 -1.48
C ALA A 174 -12.01 19.19 -0.83
N PHE A 175 -11.18 18.36 -1.49
CA PHE A 175 -9.80 18.07 -1.07
C PHE A 175 -8.90 19.31 -1.23
N ALA A 176 -9.07 20.08 -2.31
CA ALA A 176 -8.40 21.37 -2.48
C ALA A 176 -8.73 22.34 -1.32
N ALA A 177 -9.98 22.37 -0.86
CA ALA A 177 -10.38 23.18 0.29
C ALA A 177 -9.69 22.74 1.60
N VAL A 178 -9.43 21.44 1.79
CA VAL A 178 -8.63 20.94 2.92
C VAL A 178 -7.19 21.46 2.82
N ILE A 179 -6.56 21.36 1.64
CA ILE A 179 -5.21 21.90 1.38
C ILE A 179 -5.17 23.41 1.67
N VAL A 180 -6.15 24.16 1.15
CA VAL A 180 -6.23 25.62 1.36
C VAL A 180 -6.38 25.97 2.82
N CYS A 181 -7.22 25.25 3.58
CA CYS A 181 -7.36 25.50 5.02
C CYS A 181 -6.07 25.19 5.78
N ASP A 182 -5.24 24.26 5.29
CA ASP A 182 -3.99 23.88 5.93
C ASP A 182 -2.90 24.96 5.85
N VAL A 183 -2.85 25.75 4.77
CA VAL A 183 -1.76 26.72 4.54
C VAL A 183 -2.23 28.17 4.39
N PHE A 184 -3.53 28.43 4.22
CA PHE A 184 -4.05 29.78 4.01
C PHE A 184 -5.16 30.14 5.01
N ARG A 185 -4.90 31.17 5.80
CA ARG A 185 -5.90 31.96 6.54
C ARG A 185 -5.33 33.34 6.80
N THR A 186 -5.98 34.36 6.27
CA THR A 186 -5.64 35.74 6.56
C THR A 186 -6.14 36.10 7.96
N GLY A 187 -5.34 36.86 8.74
CA GLY A 187 -5.74 37.34 10.06
C GLY A 187 -6.92 38.30 10.01
N ASP A 188 -7.82 38.21 11.00
CA ASP A 188 -9.00 39.09 11.09
C ASP A 188 -8.65 40.51 11.55
N GLU A 189 -7.63 40.65 12.41
CA GLU A 189 -7.15 41.94 12.93
C GLU A 189 -6.01 42.53 12.07
N ASP A 190 -5.04 41.70 11.71
CA ASP A 190 -3.95 42.04 10.79
C ASP A 190 -4.03 41.17 9.55
N GLN A 191 -4.50 41.79 8.46
CA GLN A 191 -4.68 41.11 7.18
C GLN A 191 -3.35 40.80 6.47
N ASN A 192 -2.19 41.19 7.01
CA ASN A 192 -0.90 40.80 6.44
C ASN A 192 -0.37 39.47 7.00
N MET A 193 -1.04 38.90 8.00
CA MET A 193 -0.62 37.67 8.68
C MET A 193 -1.29 36.43 8.08
N ALA A 194 -0.48 35.37 7.92
CA ALA A 194 -0.91 34.00 7.70
C ALA A 194 -1.04 33.30 9.07
N MET A 195 -2.27 32.96 9.46
CA MET A 195 -2.54 32.32 10.74
C MET A 195 -2.03 30.86 10.82
N PRO A 196 -2.25 29.97 9.84
CA PRO A 196 -1.74 28.60 9.90
C PRO A 196 -0.24 28.56 9.60
N SER A 197 0.35 27.39 9.83
CA SER A 197 1.71 27.13 9.38
C SER A 197 1.78 27.15 7.83
N SER A 198 2.94 27.47 7.27
CA SER A 198 3.17 27.38 5.82
C SER A 198 3.53 25.96 5.34
N TYR A 199 3.18 24.94 6.13
CA TYR A 199 3.46 23.54 5.84
C TYR A 199 2.16 22.78 5.62
N LEU A 200 2.20 21.74 4.78
CA LEU A 200 1.08 20.82 4.59
C LEU A 200 1.05 19.81 5.74
N ASP A 201 0.76 20.24 6.96
CA ASP A 201 0.89 19.42 8.17
C ASP A 201 -0.44 19.01 8.82
N LEU A 202 -1.54 19.14 8.07
CA LEU A 202 -2.91 18.92 8.52
C LEU A 202 -3.23 19.72 9.80
N SER A 203 -2.76 20.96 9.89
CA SER A 203 -3.14 21.92 10.94
C SER A 203 -4.66 22.10 11.06
N SER A 204 -5.40 21.88 9.97
CA SER A 204 -6.86 21.81 9.98
C SER A 204 -7.41 20.71 10.90
N LEU A 205 -6.74 19.55 10.95
CA LEU A 205 -7.04 18.44 11.85
C LEU A 205 -6.41 18.66 13.24
N TYR A 206 -5.10 18.92 13.27
CA TYR A 206 -4.28 18.90 14.49
C TYR A 206 -4.17 20.23 15.23
N GLY A 207 -4.62 21.34 14.65
CA GLY A 207 -4.45 22.69 15.19
C GLY A 207 -3.14 23.37 14.76
N GLU A 208 -3.16 24.70 14.78
CA GLU A 208 -2.05 25.60 14.43
C GLU A 208 -1.27 26.12 15.67
N THR A 209 -1.70 25.71 16.87
CA THR A 209 -1.06 26.08 18.15
C THR A 209 -1.06 24.89 19.11
N LYS A 210 -0.28 24.97 20.19
CA LYS A 210 -0.27 23.90 21.19
C LYS A 210 -1.63 23.74 21.87
N GLU A 211 -2.33 24.84 22.10
CA GLU A 211 -3.64 24.88 22.73
C GLU A 211 -4.70 24.21 21.85
N SER A 212 -4.76 24.57 20.57
CA SER A 212 -5.68 23.96 19.60
C SER A 212 -5.37 22.47 19.38
N GLN A 213 -4.09 22.10 19.37
CA GLN A 213 -3.68 20.69 19.32
C GLN A 213 -4.10 19.90 20.54
N ASN A 214 -4.01 20.49 21.73
CA ASN A 214 -4.47 19.84 22.96
C ASN A 214 -5.99 19.64 22.97
N MET A 215 -6.77 20.52 22.32
CA MET A 215 -8.24 20.43 22.29
C MET A 215 -8.76 19.21 21.54
N VAL A 216 -8.04 18.73 20.51
CA VAL A 216 -8.45 17.57 19.71
C VAL A 216 -7.96 16.24 20.29
N ARG A 217 -7.00 16.26 21.22
CA ARG A 217 -6.42 15.05 21.83
C ARG A 217 -7.28 14.49 22.96
N THR A 218 -7.22 13.17 23.11
CA THR A 218 -7.75 12.47 24.30
C THR A 218 -6.75 12.43 25.46
N PHE A 219 -5.45 12.58 25.16
CA PHE A 219 -4.32 12.29 26.06
C PHE A 219 -4.30 10.85 26.59
N VAL A 220 -4.92 9.94 25.85
CA VAL A 220 -4.90 8.50 26.10
C VAL A 220 -4.37 7.80 24.86
N ASP A 221 -3.25 7.11 25.04
CA ASP A 221 -2.56 6.34 24.00
C ASP A 221 -2.22 7.12 22.73
N GLY A 222 -2.18 8.44 22.75
CA GLY A 222 -1.88 9.28 21.60
C GLY A 222 -3.08 9.54 20.67
N LYS A 223 -4.30 9.11 21.03
CA LYS A 223 -5.49 9.22 20.17
C LYS A 223 -6.06 10.63 20.10
N LEU A 224 -6.65 10.95 18.94
CA LEU A 224 -7.57 12.05 18.75
C LEU A 224 -8.97 11.69 19.28
N LYS A 225 -9.73 12.70 19.69
CA LYS A 225 -11.16 12.55 20.00
C LYS A 225 -11.91 12.07 18.74
N PRO A 226 -12.94 11.21 18.87
CA PRO A 226 -13.71 10.71 17.74
C PRO A 226 -14.18 11.82 16.79
N ASP A 227 -13.83 11.69 15.50
CA ASP A 227 -14.21 12.59 14.41
C ASP A 227 -14.07 14.09 14.74
N ALA A 228 -13.02 14.45 15.48
CA ALA A 228 -12.75 15.81 15.94
C ALA A 228 -11.62 16.45 15.12
N PHE A 229 -11.80 17.72 14.75
CA PHE A 229 -10.79 18.50 14.05
C PHE A 229 -10.74 19.93 14.57
N ALA A 230 -9.56 20.56 14.48
CA ALA A 230 -9.28 21.82 15.12
C ALA A 230 -9.95 23.02 14.43
N ASP A 231 -9.84 23.12 13.11
CA ASP A 231 -10.22 24.31 12.34
C ASP A 231 -11.74 24.39 12.09
N THR A 232 -12.37 25.43 12.63
CA THR A 232 -13.82 25.64 12.51
C THR A 232 -14.25 26.14 11.13
N ARG A 233 -13.34 26.69 10.30
CA ARG A 233 -13.68 27.22 8.96
C ARG A 233 -14.19 26.15 8.02
N ILE A 234 -13.81 24.91 8.27
CA ILE A 234 -14.21 23.76 7.45
C ILE A 234 -15.70 23.45 7.63
N LEU A 235 -16.32 23.89 8.74
CA LEU A 235 -17.77 23.83 8.95
C LEU A 235 -18.55 24.78 8.02
N SER A 236 -17.87 25.79 7.45
CA SER A 236 -18.40 26.73 6.46
C SER A 236 -18.01 26.36 5.03
N ARG A 237 -17.66 25.09 4.79
CA ARG A 237 -17.38 24.50 3.47
C ARG A 237 -18.38 23.38 3.17
N PRO A 238 -18.53 22.96 1.89
CA PRO A 238 -19.31 21.77 1.56
C PRO A 238 -18.94 20.56 2.41
N ALA A 239 -19.93 19.74 2.72
CA ALA A 239 -19.81 18.66 3.71
C ALA A 239 -18.69 17.65 3.41
N ALA A 240 -18.31 17.49 2.14
CA ALA A 240 -17.22 16.61 1.71
C ALA A 240 -15.86 17.00 2.32
N SER A 241 -15.58 18.29 2.53
CA SER A 241 -14.34 18.73 3.19
C SER A 241 -14.28 18.29 4.65
N CYS A 242 -15.41 18.35 5.37
CA CYS A 242 -15.52 17.81 6.74
C CYS A 242 -15.31 16.29 6.74
N ALA A 243 -15.98 15.56 5.85
CA ALA A 243 -15.88 14.11 5.75
C ALA A 243 -14.44 13.64 5.46
N LEU A 244 -13.72 14.32 4.56
CA LEU A 244 -12.31 14.02 4.26
C LEU A 244 -11.39 14.18 5.47
N ILE A 245 -11.57 15.23 6.27
CA ILE A 245 -10.75 15.43 7.48
C ILE A 245 -11.08 14.38 8.54
N ILE A 246 -12.34 13.98 8.65
CA ILE A 246 -12.74 12.88 9.51
C ILE A 246 -12.07 11.57 9.08
N CYS A 247 -11.93 11.29 7.78
CA CYS A 247 -11.15 10.16 7.31
C CYS A 247 -9.71 10.19 7.86
N PHE A 248 -9.02 11.33 7.78
CA PHE A 248 -7.67 11.46 8.35
C PHE A 248 -7.64 11.33 9.89
N SER A 249 -8.67 11.83 10.58
CA SER A 249 -8.83 11.65 12.03
C SER A 249 -8.95 10.18 12.43
N ARG A 250 -9.79 9.41 11.71
CA ARG A 250 -9.97 7.97 11.95
C ARG A 250 -8.71 7.19 11.61
N PHE A 251 -8.06 7.53 10.50
CA PHE A 251 -6.79 6.93 10.10
C PHE A 251 -5.69 7.16 11.16
N HIS A 252 -5.60 8.36 11.74
CA HIS A 252 -4.66 8.62 12.84
C HIS A 252 -4.89 7.65 14.01
N ASN A 253 -6.13 7.50 14.45
CA ASN A 253 -6.46 6.61 15.58
C ASN A 253 -6.16 5.14 15.25
N LEU A 254 -6.42 4.69 14.02
CA LEU A 254 -6.03 3.37 13.55
C LEU A 254 -4.50 3.19 13.59
N ILE A 255 -3.72 4.16 13.12
CA ILE A 255 -2.26 4.08 13.16
C ILE A 255 -1.73 4.05 14.60
N VAL A 256 -2.30 4.84 15.50
CA VAL A 256 -1.92 4.83 16.92
C VAL A 256 -2.06 3.43 17.54
N GLU A 257 -3.18 2.75 17.28
CA GLU A 257 -3.42 1.40 17.77
C GLU A 257 -2.37 0.42 17.24
N GLN A 258 -2.09 0.51 15.94
CA GLN A 258 -1.12 -0.34 15.27
C GLN A 258 0.32 -0.09 15.76
N LEU A 259 0.72 1.16 15.96
CA LEU A 259 2.02 1.51 16.55
C LEU A 259 2.16 0.97 17.98
N ALA A 260 1.10 1.01 18.77
CA ALA A 260 1.10 0.48 20.13
C ALA A 260 1.23 -1.05 20.16
N ILE A 261 0.56 -1.78 19.25
CA ILE A 261 0.64 -3.24 19.12
C ILE A 261 2.02 -3.66 18.61
N ILE A 262 2.50 -3.04 17.52
CA ILE A 262 3.78 -3.36 16.90
C ILE A 262 4.95 -2.96 17.81
N ASN A 263 4.83 -1.88 18.57
CA ASN A 263 5.82 -1.42 19.55
C ASN A 263 7.26 -1.56 19.04
N GLU A 264 7.52 -0.97 17.87
CA GLU A 264 8.78 -1.13 17.15
C GLU A 264 9.96 -0.74 18.06
N ASN A 265 10.92 -1.64 18.23
CA ASN A 265 12.09 -1.47 19.10
C ASN A 265 11.77 -1.10 20.55
N GLY A 266 10.55 -1.38 21.04
CA GLY A 266 10.13 -1.03 22.39
C GLY A 266 9.82 0.46 22.60
N ARG A 267 9.71 1.25 21.52
CA ARG A 267 9.50 2.71 21.54
C ARG A 267 8.21 3.14 22.25
N PHE A 268 7.18 2.28 22.24
CA PHE A 268 5.85 2.54 22.77
C PHE A 268 5.46 1.57 23.89
N SER A 269 6.44 0.97 24.57
CA SER A 269 6.19 0.06 25.69
C SER A 269 5.40 0.75 26.80
N PRO A 270 4.32 0.15 27.32
CA PRO A 270 3.64 0.69 28.48
C PRO A 270 4.61 0.73 29.68
N PRO A 271 4.59 1.80 30.50
CA PRO A 271 5.43 1.86 31.68
C PRO A 271 5.07 0.71 32.64
N PRO A 272 6.06 0.02 33.22
CA PRO A 272 5.81 -1.15 34.07
C PRO A 272 4.93 -0.76 35.25
N ASN A 273 3.82 -1.48 35.44
CA ASN A 273 2.91 -1.27 36.56
C ASN A 273 3.40 -2.07 37.77
N ILE A 274 4.47 -1.60 38.41
CA ILE A 274 5.04 -2.25 39.59
C ILE A 274 4.78 -1.35 40.79
N GLY A 275 4.08 -1.87 41.80
CA GLY A 275 3.97 -1.22 43.10
C GLY A 275 5.37 -0.93 43.65
N GLY A 276 5.75 0.34 43.74
CA GLY A 276 7.08 0.78 44.13
C GLY A 276 7.73 1.84 43.23
N ILE A 277 7.16 2.13 42.06
CA ILE A 277 7.61 3.26 41.21
C ILE A 277 7.04 4.58 41.74
N ASP A 278 7.87 5.63 41.76
CA ASP A 278 7.44 7.00 42.06
C ASP A 278 6.24 7.41 41.14
N PRO A 279 5.07 7.77 41.70
CA PRO A 279 3.90 8.20 40.93
C PRO A 279 4.20 9.32 39.92
N SER A 280 5.15 10.21 40.23
CA SER A 280 5.59 11.28 39.33
C SER A 280 6.30 10.72 38.08
N PHE A 281 7.17 9.71 38.24
CA PHE A 281 7.84 9.05 37.13
C PHE A 281 6.84 8.32 36.23
N TYR A 282 5.91 7.55 36.83
CA TYR A 282 4.88 6.83 36.08
C TYR A 282 4.04 7.81 35.23
N LYS A 283 3.58 8.92 35.83
CA LYS A 283 2.81 9.95 35.12
C LYS A 283 3.60 10.56 33.94
N LYS A 284 4.89 10.84 34.12
CA LYS A 284 5.77 11.34 33.04
C LYS A 284 5.96 10.30 31.93
N ALA A 285 6.13 9.03 32.29
CA ALA A 285 6.30 7.94 31.32
C ALA A 285 5.02 7.71 30.49
N VAL A 286 3.85 7.73 31.13
CA VAL A 286 2.54 7.66 30.43
C VAL A 286 2.37 8.85 29.48
N ALA A 287 2.65 10.07 29.95
CA ALA A 287 2.53 11.27 29.12
C ALA A 287 3.53 11.28 27.94
N LYS A 288 4.75 10.78 28.15
CA LYS A 288 5.74 10.61 27.08
C LYS A 288 5.26 9.60 26.04
N ARG A 289 4.77 8.44 26.47
CA ARG A 289 4.24 7.41 25.58
C ARG A 289 3.06 7.92 24.75
N ASP A 290 2.11 8.60 25.39
CA ASP A 290 0.98 9.26 24.71
C ASP A 290 1.46 10.26 23.65
N ASN A 291 2.43 11.12 23.99
CA ASN A 291 2.98 12.07 23.04
C ASN A 291 3.78 11.41 21.90
N ASP A 292 4.56 10.37 22.17
CA ASP A 292 5.32 9.67 21.14
C ASP A 292 4.41 8.94 20.17
N LEU A 293 3.34 8.29 20.66
CA LEU A 293 2.31 7.67 19.80
C LEU A 293 1.61 8.74 18.96
N PHE A 294 1.11 9.82 19.58
CA PHE A 294 0.44 10.92 18.89
C PHE A 294 1.31 11.52 17.78
N GLN A 295 2.57 11.88 18.10
CA GLN A 295 3.43 12.56 17.13
C GLN A 295 3.89 11.62 16.02
N THR A 296 4.15 10.35 16.32
CA THR A 296 4.50 9.36 15.29
C THR A 296 3.31 9.13 14.35
N ALA A 297 2.10 8.93 14.89
CA ALA A 297 0.89 8.79 14.09
C ALA A 297 0.56 10.07 13.29
N ARG A 298 0.85 11.26 13.83
CA ARG A 298 0.78 12.53 13.08
C ARG A 298 1.72 12.52 11.89
N LEU A 299 2.99 12.11 12.05
CA LEU A 299 3.94 12.00 10.94
C LEU A 299 3.48 11.00 9.88
N VAL A 300 2.97 9.84 10.28
CA VAL A 300 2.43 8.82 9.35
C VAL A 300 1.20 9.33 8.59
N THR A 301 0.25 9.95 9.30
CA THR A 301 -0.98 10.49 8.70
C THR A 301 -0.67 11.63 7.73
N THR A 302 0.23 12.54 8.10
CA THR A 302 0.71 13.60 7.20
C THR A 302 1.53 13.03 6.03
N GLY A 303 2.25 11.93 6.22
CA GLY A 303 2.91 11.15 5.16
C GLY A 303 1.92 10.58 4.14
N LEU A 304 0.82 9.99 4.60
CA LEU A 304 -0.25 9.53 3.70
C LEU A 304 -0.89 10.71 2.98
N TYR A 305 -1.20 11.79 3.71
CA TYR A 305 -1.78 13.02 3.14
C TYR A 305 -0.91 13.61 2.03
N ILE A 306 0.40 13.77 2.24
CA ILE A 306 1.28 14.32 1.19
C ILE A 306 1.42 13.36 0.00
N ASN A 307 1.42 12.05 0.24
CA ASN A 307 1.41 11.09 -0.87
C ASN A 307 0.07 11.16 -1.62
N THR A 308 -1.07 11.38 -0.97
CA THR A 308 -2.34 11.67 -1.65
C THR A 308 -2.25 12.95 -2.49
N VAL A 309 -1.66 14.02 -1.95
CA VAL A 309 -1.43 15.26 -2.70
C VAL A 309 -0.59 15.00 -3.95
N LEU A 310 0.54 14.30 -3.82
CA LEU A 310 1.48 14.10 -4.93
C LEU A 310 1.03 13.05 -5.94
N LYS A 311 0.37 11.99 -5.49
CA LYS A 311 0.14 10.76 -6.27
C LYS A 311 -1.29 10.58 -6.72
N ASP A 312 -2.25 11.27 -6.11
CA ASP A 312 -3.65 11.30 -6.56
C ASP A 312 -4.03 12.68 -7.09
N TYR A 313 -3.81 13.72 -6.29
CA TYR A 313 -4.28 15.08 -6.59
C TYR A 313 -3.47 15.77 -7.69
N VAL A 314 -2.15 15.88 -7.57
CA VAL A 314 -1.27 16.43 -8.61
C VAL A 314 -1.32 15.56 -9.88
N ARG A 315 -1.47 14.25 -9.72
CA ARG A 315 -1.66 13.32 -10.84
C ARG A 315 -2.93 13.66 -11.63
N SER A 316 -4.01 14.04 -10.93
CA SER A 316 -5.25 14.55 -11.53
C SER A 316 -5.08 15.93 -12.18
N ILE A 317 -4.30 16.83 -11.57
CA ILE A 317 -3.94 18.15 -12.14
C ILE A 317 -3.20 18.00 -13.47
N LEU A 318 -2.32 17.01 -13.59
CA LEU A 318 -1.52 16.73 -14.79
C LEU A 318 -2.22 15.76 -15.76
N ASN A 319 -3.46 15.36 -15.48
CA ASN A 319 -4.24 14.42 -16.28
C ASN A 319 -3.57 13.05 -16.50
N LEU A 320 -2.71 12.63 -15.56
CA LEU A 320 -1.92 11.41 -15.68
C LEU A 320 -2.75 10.15 -15.42
N GLN A 321 -3.93 10.27 -14.82
CA GLN A 321 -4.90 9.18 -14.65
C GLN A 321 -5.51 8.69 -15.98
N CYS A 322 -5.23 9.37 -17.10
CA CYS A 322 -5.67 9.02 -18.45
C CYS A 322 -4.63 8.24 -19.26
N VAL A 323 -3.46 7.95 -18.69
CA VAL A 323 -2.38 7.21 -19.36
C VAL A 323 -1.93 6.04 -18.49
N ASP A 324 -1.51 4.96 -19.14
CA ASP A 324 -0.88 3.82 -18.47
C ASP A 324 0.60 4.13 -18.20
N SER A 325 0.83 4.99 -17.21
CA SER A 325 2.16 5.41 -16.79
C SER A 325 2.24 5.65 -15.29
N SER A 326 3.30 5.14 -14.68
CA SER A 326 3.70 5.42 -13.29
C SER A 326 4.51 6.72 -13.16
N ALA A 327 4.74 7.44 -14.28
CA ALA A 327 5.42 8.73 -14.25
C ALA A 327 4.71 9.70 -13.30
N ASN A 328 5.50 10.36 -12.47
CA ASN A 328 5.01 11.29 -11.47
C ASN A 328 6.04 12.39 -11.22
N LEU A 329 5.55 13.56 -10.82
CA LEU A 329 6.38 14.69 -10.42
C LEU A 329 6.58 14.61 -8.91
N ASP A 330 7.61 13.88 -8.46
CA ASP A 330 7.95 13.78 -7.03
C ASP A 330 9.04 14.79 -6.63
N PRO A 331 8.71 15.85 -5.86
CA PRO A 331 9.67 16.87 -5.44
C PRO A 331 10.83 16.34 -4.58
N ARG A 332 10.69 15.12 -4.04
CA ARG A 332 11.67 14.47 -3.16
C ARG A 332 12.78 13.77 -3.95
N ALA A 333 12.56 13.50 -5.24
CA ALA A 333 13.52 12.85 -6.11
C ALA A 333 14.85 13.64 -6.17
N LYS A 334 15.94 12.91 -6.46
CA LYS A 334 17.23 13.53 -6.74
C LYS A 334 17.10 14.26 -8.08
N ILE A 335 17.41 15.55 -8.09
CA ILE A 335 17.46 16.34 -9.33
C ILE A 335 18.85 16.11 -9.91
N GLU A 336 18.93 15.54 -11.12
CA GLU A 336 20.21 15.42 -11.83
C GLU A 336 20.78 16.82 -12.07
N ASP A 337 22.11 16.92 -11.98
CA ASP A 337 22.88 18.17 -11.96
C ASP A 337 22.90 18.82 -13.36
N ILE A 338 21.73 19.25 -13.86
CA ILE A 338 21.58 19.83 -15.21
C ILE A 338 22.22 21.24 -15.28
N LEU A 339 22.51 21.86 -14.13
CA LEU A 339 23.00 23.25 -14.04
C LEU A 339 24.07 23.50 -12.94
N GLY A 340 24.67 22.47 -12.35
CA GLY A 340 25.65 22.64 -11.26
C GLY A 340 25.04 22.99 -9.89
N GLN A 341 23.74 22.74 -9.70
CA GLN A 341 23.03 22.88 -8.43
C GLN A 341 23.05 21.54 -7.70
N THR A 342 23.61 21.51 -6.48
CA THR A 342 23.61 20.30 -5.64
C THR A 342 22.20 19.94 -5.17
N ASP A 343 21.96 18.68 -4.77
CA ASP A 343 20.71 18.22 -4.11
C ASP A 343 20.48 18.86 -2.71
N SER A 344 21.20 19.95 -2.40
CA SER A 344 21.28 20.67 -1.11
C SER A 344 20.06 21.56 -0.81
N ASP A 345 19.13 21.70 -1.76
CA ASP A 345 17.95 22.58 -1.61
C ASP A 345 16.75 21.96 -0.85
N LYS A 346 16.96 20.83 -0.15
CA LYS A 346 15.92 20.21 0.69
C LYS A 346 15.88 20.87 2.08
N ALA A 347 14.70 20.83 2.73
CA ALA A 347 14.50 21.29 4.11
C ALA A 347 14.82 22.78 4.37
N ARG A 348 14.71 23.64 3.35
CA ARG A 348 14.95 25.10 3.48
C ARG A 348 13.83 25.84 4.22
N GLY A 349 12.72 25.19 4.50
CA GLY A 349 11.50 25.79 5.03
C GLY A 349 10.62 26.39 3.93
N ASN A 350 9.37 26.68 4.29
CA ASN A 350 8.38 27.26 3.39
C ASN A 350 7.79 28.51 4.03
N GLN A 351 7.40 29.50 3.23
CA GLN A 351 6.60 30.62 3.69
C GLN A 351 5.59 30.98 2.60
N THR A 352 4.32 30.97 2.96
CA THR A 352 3.24 31.28 2.03
C THR A 352 3.28 32.75 1.61
N SER A 353 3.09 33.02 0.32
CA SER A 353 3.08 34.37 -0.22
C SER A 353 1.67 34.91 -0.45
N ALA A 354 1.56 36.24 -0.49
CA ALA A 354 0.32 36.93 -0.81
C ALA A 354 -0.16 36.61 -2.24
N GLU A 355 0.75 36.50 -3.20
CA GLU A 355 0.44 36.20 -4.61
C GLU A 355 -0.14 34.80 -4.77
N ILE A 356 0.45 33.80 -4.11
CA ILE A 356 -0.05 32.42 -4.17
C ILE A 356 -1.39 32.29 -3.45
N ASN A 357 -1.59 33.00 -2.33
CA ASN A 357 -2.89 33.06 -1.67
C ASN A 357 -4.02 33.52 -2.62
N MET A 358 -3.75 34.50 -3.48
CA MET A 358 -4.71 35.00 -4.47
C MET A 358 -4.99 33.96 -5.56
N ILE A 359 -3.96 33.26 -6.04
CA ILE A 359 -4.07 32.25 -7.12
C ILE A 359 -4.85 31.00 -6.69
N TYR A 360 -4.89 30.67 -5.39
CA TYR A 360 -5.57 29.46 -4.87
C TYR A 360 -7.08 29.61 -4.66
N ARG A 361 -7.69 30.74 -5.04
CA ARG A 361 -9.13 31.02 -4.88
C ARG A 361 -9.93 30.59 -6.12
N TRP A 362 -10.25 29.30 -6.21
CA TRP A 362 -10.89 28.69 -7.39
C TRP A 362 -12.42 28.67 -7.31
N HIS A 363 -13.05 29.81 -7.05
CA HIS A 363 -14.51 29.85 -6.83
C HIS A 363 -15.35 29.57 -8.09
N SER A 364 -14.76 29.67 -9.28
CA SER A 364 -15.41 29.32 -10.56
C SER A 364 -15.78 27.85 -10.66
N THR A 365 -15.07 26.95 -9.96
CA THR A 365 -15.24 25.50 -10.12
C THR A 365 -16.28 24.88 -9.19
N ILE A 366 -16.91 25.68 -8.33
CA ILE A 366 -17.96 25.22 -7.41
C ILE A 366 -19.08 24.55 -8.20
N SER A 367 -19.43 23.31 -7.82
CA SER A 367 -20.47 22.53 -8.49
C SER A 367 -21.85 23.14 -8.28
N MET A 368 -22.84 22.72 -9.07
CA MET A 368 -24.22 23.23 -8.93
C MET A 368 -24.83 22.88 -7.57
N ARG A 369 -24.55 21.69 -7.03
CA ARG A 369 -25.02 21.30 -5.70
C ARG A 369 -24.30 22.06 -4.60
N ASP A 370 -22.99 22.27 -4.71
CA ASP A 370 -22.22 23.03 -3.73
C ASP A 370 -22.61 24.51 -3.74
N GLU A 371 -23.00 25.06 -4.90
CA GLU A 371 -23.61 26.38 -4.99
C GLU A 371 -24.97 26.43 -4.28
N ALA A 372 -25.85 25.44 -4.50
CA ALA A 372 -27.12 25.37 -3.79
C ALA A 372 -26.92 25.26 -2.26
N TRP A 373 -25.93 24.46 -1.83
CA TRP A 373 -25.53 24.38 -0.42
C TRP A 373 -25.01 25.72 0.10
N LEU A 374 -24.17 26.42 -0.68
CA LEU A 374 -23.62 27.72 -0.32
C LEU A 374 -24.72 28.75 -0.11
N ILE A 375 -25.70 28.81 -1.02
CA ILE A 375 -26.84 29.74 -0.93
C ILE A 375 -27.65 29.45 0.34
N ASP A 376 -27.97 28.18 0.62
CA ASP A 376 -28.66 27.78 1.85
C ASP A 376 -27.86 28.14 3.12
N HIS A 377 -26.55 27.88 3.11
CA HIS A 377 -25.65 28.21 4.22
C HIS A 377 -25.58 29.73 4.45
N MET A 378 -25.39 30.52 3.40
CA MET A 378 -25.34 31.99 3.46
C MET A 378 -26.66 32.56 4.00
N THR A 379 -27.80 32.03 3.56
CA THR A 379 -29.13 32.40 4.07
C THR A 379 -29.25 32.13 5.58
N LYS A 380 -28.71 31.01 6.06
CA LYS A 380 -28.75 30.64 7.49
C LYS A 380 -27.87 31.53 8.37
N ILE A 381 -26.68 31.92 7.89
CA ILE A 381 -25.75 32.75 8.69
C ILE A 381 -26.10 34.24 8.62
N CYS A 382 -26.77 34.67 7.55
CA CYS A 382 -27.24 36.04 7.33
C CYS A 382 -28.78 36.10 7.10
N PRO A 383 -29.61 35.69 8.08
CA PRO A 383 -31.07 35.54 7.87
C PRO A 383 -31.82 36.85 7.63
N ASP A 384 -31.25 37.97 8.06
CA ASP A 384 -31.88 39.29 7.98
C ASP A 384 -31.56 40.03 6.66
N MET A 385 -30.84 39.39 5.74
CA MET A 385 -30.34 40.01 4.51
C MET A 385 -30.57 39.13 3.29
N ASP A 386 -31.03 39.76 2.22
CA ASP A 386 -31.11 39.17 0.90
C ASP A 386 -29.68 38.95 0.35
N ILE A 387 -29.43 37.76 -0.21
CA ILE A 387 -28.11 37.38 -0.74
C ILE A 387 -27.73 38.27 -1.92
N ASP A 388 -28.71 38.63 -2.76
CA ASP A 388 -28.47 39.46 -3.94
C ASP A 388 -28.12 40.90 -3.57
N ASN A 389 -28.51 41.34 -2.36
CA ASN A 389 -28.28 42.68 -1.82
C ASN A 389 -27.36 42.66 -0.59
N MET A 390 -26.50 41.65 -0.46
CA MET A 390 -25.62 41.46 0.69
C MET A 390 -24.57 42.57 0.79
N THR A 391 -24.52 43.29 1.92
CA THR A 391 -23.47 44.28 2.20
C THR A 391 -22.27 43.63 2.89
N LEU A 392 -21.08 44.22 2.73
CA LEU A 392 -19.84 43.78 3.38
C LEU A 392 -19.97 43.72 4.91
N GLU A 393 -20.58 44.74 5.52
CA GLU A 393 -20.78 44.80 6.97
C GLU A 393 -21.69 43.68 7.45
N GLY A 394 -22.80 43.46 6.74
CA GLY A 394 -23.74 42.39 7.01
C GLY A 394 -23.11 41.00 6.90
N MET A 395 -22.35 40.77 5.84
CA MET A 395 -21.60 39.53 5.67
C MET A 395 -20.59 39.31 6.80
N ARG A 396 -19.77 40.32 7.14
CA ARG A 396 -18.81 40.23 8.25
C ARG A 396 -19.51 39.97 9.59
N ALA A 397 -20.68 40.55 9.82
CA ALA A 397 -21.47 40.29 11.03
C ALA A 397 -22.01 38.84 11.06
N GLY A 398 -22.55 38.35 9.95
CA GLY A 398 -23.04 36.97 9.82
C GLY A 398 -21.94 35.92 9.99
N VAL A 399 -20.79 36.12 9.34
CA VAL A 399 -19.61 35.25 9.47
C VAL A 399 -19.10 35.23 10.91
N ARG A 400 -18.96 36.39 11.57
CA ARG A 400 -18.53 36.45 12.99
C ARG A 400 -19.50 35.73 13.92
N ARG A 401 -20.81 35.91 13.69
CA ARG A 401 -21.85 35.19 14.45
C ARG A 401 -21.73 33.68 14.25
N HIS A 402 -21.60 33.23 12.99
CA HIS A 402 -21.44 31.83 12.67
C HIS A 402 -20.17 31.22 13.28
N ALA A 403 -19.04 31.92 13.21
CA ALA A 403 -17.78 31.47 13.79
C ALA A 403 -17.84 31.24 15.32
N ALA A 404 -18.73 31.94 16.01
CA ALA A 404 -18.96 31.79 17.45
C ALA A 404 -19.97 30.66 17.82
N THR A 405 -20.69 30.11 16.84
CA THR A 405 -21.75 29.11 17.08
C THR A 405 -21.23 27.71 17.40
N PRO A 406 -20.20 27.16 16.71
CA PRO A 406 -19.71 25.82 17.00
C PRO A 406 -19.27 25.65 18.46
N PRO A 407 -19.56 24.50 19.10
CA PRO A 407 -19.05 24.20 20.43
C PRO A 407 -17.52 24.36 20.52
N ALA A 408 -17.06 24.90 21.64
CA ALA A 408 -15.62 25.07 21.92
C ALA A 408 -14.88 23.73 21.85
N ASP A 409 -15.47 22.66 22.41
CA ASP A 409 -14.95 21.30 22.34
C ASP A 409 -15.13 20.72 20.92
N PRO A 410 -14.03 20.41 20.20
CA PRO A 410 -14.10 19.83 18.86
C PRO A 410 -14.92 18.55 18.76
N GLY A 411 -14.91 17.71 19.81
CA GLY A 411 -15.66 16.43 19.83
C GLY A 411 -17.19 16.60 19.87
N ARG A 412 -17.69 17.83 20.07
CA ARG A 412 -19.13 18.15 20.10
C ARG A 412 -19.61 18.87 18.84
N ARG A 413 -18.71 19.22 17.92
CA ARG A 413 -19.07 19.94 16.68
C ARG A 413 -19.78 19.00 15.72
N VAL A 414 -20.78 19.53 15.03
CA VAL A 414 -21.59 18.82 14.02
C VAL A 414 -21.61 19.62 12.72
N PHE A 415 -21.88 18.96 11.61
CA PHE A 415 -21.97 19.57 10.28
C PHE A 415 -23.02 18.83 9.44
N ALA A 416 -23.50 19.47 8.38
CA ALA A 416 -24.46 18.87 7.42
C ALA A 416 -25.73 18.26 8.06
N GLY A 417 -26.12 18.71 9.25
CA GLY A 417 -27.25 18.15 10.00
C GLY A 417 -27.01 16.73 10.55
N LEU A 418 -25.76 16.25 10.55
CA LEU A 418 -25.40 14.95 11.09
C LEU A 418 -25.37 14.97 12.62
N GLU A 419 -25.77 13.84 13.21
CA GLU A 419 -25.69 13.60 14.64
C GLU A 419 -24.55 12.62 14.94
N ARG A 420 -23.99 12.73 16.15
CA ARG A 420 -22.97 11.81 16.64
C ARG A 420 -23.62 10.67 17.44
N ASN A 421 -23.06 9.48 17.31
CA ASN A 421 -23.37 8.32 18.12
C ASN A 421 -22.91 8.52 19.57
N LEU A 422 -23.31 7.62 20.47
CA LEU A 422 -22.93 7.67 21.89
C LEU A 422 -21.41 7.55 22.13
N ASP A 423 -20.70 6.89 21.22
CA ASP A 423 -19.23 6.76 21.22
C ASP A 423 -18.53 8.03 20.68
N GLY A 424 -19.28 9.02 20.21
CA GLY A 424 -18.79 10.28 19.66
C GLY A 424 -18.53 10.27 18.16
N TYR A 425 -18.59 9.13 17.47
CA TYR A 425 -18.38 9.04 16.02
C TYR A 425 -19.63 9.44 15.23
N PHE A 426 -19.46 9.93 14.00
CA PHE A 426 -20.55 9.98 13.03
C PHE A 426 -20.80 8.60 12.43
N ARG A 427 -22.01 8.35 11.96
CA ARG A 427 -22.35 7.10 11.27
C ARG A 427 -21.61 7.02 9.93
N ASP A 428 -20.97 5.88 9.68
CA ASP A 428 -20.18 5.63 8.47
C ASP A 428 -21.00 5.80 7.20
N GLN A 429 -22.25 5.34 7.22
CA GLN A 429 -23.18 5.50 6.10
C GLN A 429 -23.33 6.96 5.66
N ASP A 430 -23.40 7.90 6.60
CA ASP A 430 -23.61 9.31 6.30
C ASP A 430 -22.35 9.93 5.68
N LEU A 431 -21.17 9.59 6.23
CA LEU A 431 -19.88 10.06 5.70
C LEU A 431 -19.61 9.49 4.31
N VAL A 432 -19.80 8.18 4.12
CA VAL A 432 -19.64 7.52 2.82
C VAL A 432 -20.62 8.07 1.80
N LYS A 433 -21.87 8.35 2.19
CA LYS A 433 -22.84 8.99 1.30
C LYS A 433 -22.35 10.36 0.82
N ILE A 434 -21.87 11.21 1.73
CA ILE A 434 -21.33 12.54 1.39
C ILE A 434 -20.16 12.42 0.39
N LEU A 435 -19.21 11.52 0.66
CA LEU A 435 -18.03 11.29 -0.19
C LEU A 435 -18.42 10.73 -1.57
N THR A 436 -19.35 9.76 -1.61
CA THR A 436 -19.87 9.17 -2.85
C THR A 436 -20.56 10.22 -3.71
N GLU A 437 -21.43 11.03 -3.11
CA GLU A 437 -22.17 12.07 -3.82
C GLU A 437 -21.24 13.17 -4.37
N ALA A 438 -20.20 13.54 -3.62
CA ALA A 438 -19.17 14.48 -4.09
C ALA A 438 -18.28 13.87 -5.20
N THR A 439 -18.16 12.54 -5.25
CA THR A 439 -17.42 11.83 -6.30
C THR A 439 -18.22 11.75 -7.60
N ASP A 440 -19.54 11.56 -7.49
CA ASP A 440 -20.48 11.52 -8.61
C ASP A 440 -20.66 12.87 -9.29
N GLU A 441 -20.60 13.94 -8.51
CA GLU A 441 -20.85 15.28 -9.00
C GLU A 441 -19.62 15.85 -9.74
N VAL A 442 -19.85 16.38 -10.94
CA VAL A 442 -18.84 17.10 -11.70
C VAL A 442 -18.72 18.54 -11.20
N ALA A 443 -17.48 19.01 -11.03
CA ALA A 443 -17.19 20.42 -10.78
C ALA A 443 -17.49 21.28 -12.02
N MET A 444 -17.51 22.60 -11.86
CA MET A 444 -17.64 23.54 -12.99
C MET A 444 -16.26 23.93 -13.56
N SER A 445 -16.24 24.46 -14.77
CA SER A 445 -15.02 24.90 -15.45
C SER A 445 -14.47 26.23 -14.88
N PHE A 446 -13.15 26.43 -15.04
CA PHE A 446 -12.54 27.74 -14.84
C PHE A 446 -12.98 28.73 -15.93
N GLY A 447 -12.82 30.03 -15.67
CA GLY A 447 -12.96 31.08 -16.68
C GLY A 447 -13.91 32.22 -16.28
N PRO A 448 -14.15 33.17 -17.21
CA PRO A 448 -15.05 34.29 -17.02
C PRO A 448 -16.51 33.84 -16.90
N HIS A 449 -17.29 34.60 -16.15
CA HIS A 449 -18.73 34.39 -15.91
C HIS A 449 -19.08 33.03 -15.28
N ARG A 450 -18.27 32.55 -14.32
CA ARG A 450 -18.42 31.23 -13.68
C ARG A 450 -18.54 31.27 -12.15
N ILE A 451 -18.35 32.40 -11.49
CA ILE A 451 -18.35 32.48 -10.01
C ILE A 451 -19.78 32.63 -9.47
N PRO A 452 -20.25 31.78 -8.55
CA PRO A 452 -21.57 31.89 -7.94
C PRO A 452 -21.89 33.31 -7.44
N GLN A 453 -23.11 33.79 -7.72
CA GLN A 453 -23.56 35.13 -7.29
C GLN A 453 -23.44 35.32 -5.77
N ALA A 454 -23.70 34.26 -5.00
CA ALA A 454 -23.58 34.25 -3.54
C ALA A 454 -22.17 34.58 -3.01
N LEU A 455 -21.14 34.54 -3.86
CA LEU A 455 -19.77 34.90 -3.50
C LEU A 455 -19.38 36.35 -3.88
N LYS A 456 -20.28 37.14 -4.45
CA LYS A 456 -20.00 38.52 -4.91
C LYS A 456 -19.22 39.36 -3.91
N VAL A 457 -19.67 39.39 -2.65
CA VAL A 457 -19.00 40.16 -1.57
C VAL A 457 -17.61 39.61 -1.28
N ILE A 458 -17.41 38.29 -1.31
CA ILE A 458 -16.09 37.65 -1.11
C ILE A 458 -15.14 38.01 -2.26
N GLU A 459 -15.64 38.04 -3.50
CA GLU A 459 -14.84 38.42 -4.67
C GLU A 459 -14.40 39.89 -4.62
N ILE A 460 -15.31 40.79 -4.26
CA ILE A 460 -15.00 42.22 -4.04
C ILE A 460 -13.90 42.36 -2.99
N MET A 461 -14.04 41.70 -1.83
CA MET A 461 -13.02 41.70 -0.78
C MET A 461 -11.68 41.14 -1.27
N SER A 462 -11.72 40.14 -2.15
CA SER A 462 -10.51 39.51 -2.69
C SER A 462 -9.73 40.46 -3.61
N ILE A 463 -10.45 41.18 -4.48
CA ILE A 463 -9.89 42.20 -5.37
C ILE A 463 -9.29 43.34 -4.55
N GLU A 464 -10.04 43.89 -3.59
CA GLU A 464 -9.59 44.98 -2.72
C GLU A 464 -8.37 44.56 -1.90
N GLN A 465 -8.36 43.34 -1.35
CA GLN A 465 -7.23 42.85 -0.58
C GLN A 465 -5.96 42.74 -1.45
N GLY A 466 -6.09 42.28 -2.70
CA GLY A 466 -4.98 42.27 -3.65
C GLY A 466 -4.39 43.66 -3.90
N ARG A 467 -5.27 44.66 -4.07
CA ARG A 467 -4.89 46.08 -4.23
C ARG A 467 -4.18 46.63 -2.99
N GLU A 468 -4.73 46.38 -1.81
CA GLU A 468 -4.15 46.86 -0.54
C GLU A 468 -2.79 46.23 -0.27
N TRP A 469 -2.65 44.93 -0.54
CA TRP A 469 -1.36 44.27 -0.49
C TRP A 469 -0.40 44.74 -1.59
N GLY A 470 -0.87 45.43 -2.63
CA GLY A 470 -0.04 45.83 -3.77
C GLY A 470 0.61 44.62 -4.45
N VAL A 471 -0.15 43.53 -4.65
CA VAL A 471 0.34 42.36 -5.38
C VAL A 471 0.67 42.74 -6.83
N ALA A 472 1.62 42.01 -7.44
CA ALA A 472 2.04 42.24 -8.81
C ALA A 472 0.87 42.12 -9.82
N SER A 473 1.01 42.73 -11.01
CA SER A 473 0.04 42.55 -12.09
C SER A 473 0.13 41.13 -12.71
N LEU A 474 -0.86 40.75 -13.52
CA LEU A 474 -0.84 39.46 -14.23
C LEU A 474 0.44 39.31 -15.08
N ASN A 475 0.81 40.35 -15.84
CA ASN A 475 2.00 40.32 -16.68
C ASN A 475 3.31 40.30 -15.90
N GLU A 476 3.35 40.93 -14.72
CA GLU A 476 4.50 40.83 -13.83
C GLU A 476 4.69 39.42 -13.28
N MET A 477 3.59 38.75 -12.91
CA MET A 477 3.61 37.35 -12.48
C MET A 477 4.08 36.43 -13.62
N ARG A 478 3.58 36.65 -14.84
CA ARG A 478 4.02 35.91 -16.04
C ARG A 478 5.52 36.10 -16.29
N ARG A 479 6.03 37.34 -16.24
CA ARG A 479 7.46 37.63 -16.36
C ARG A 479 8.29 36.95 -15.27
N PHE A 480 7.81 36.93 -14.03
CA PHE A 480 8.47 36.23 -12.92
C PHE A 480 8.65 34.73 -13.21
N PHE A 481 7.65 34.08 -13.80
CA PHE A 481 7.76 32.67 -14.20
C PHE A 481 8.49 32.41 -15.52
N GLY A 482 8.97 33.46 -16.19
CA GLY A 482 9.58 33.37 -17.52
C GLY A 482 8.59 33.09 -18.65
N MET A 483 7.30 33.38 -18.43
CA MET A 483 6.24 33.26 -19.42
C MET A 483 6.16 34.53 -20.28
N THR A 484 5.70 34.39 -21.53
CA THR A 484 5.48 35.53 -22.43
C THR A 484 4.40 36.47 -21.87
N SER A 485 4.71 37.76 -21.73
CA SER A 485 3.70 38.77 -21.34
C SER A 485 2.60 38.87 -22.39
N HIS A 486 1.38 39.14 -21.94
CA HIS A 486 0.25 39.46 -22.80
C HIS A 486 0.45 40.86 -23.40
N THR A 487 0.29 40.99 -24.72
CA THR A 487 0.50 42.25 -25.45
C THR A 487 -0.82 42.91 -25.89
N SER A 488 -1.90 42.15 -25.86
CA SER A 488 -3.26 42.56 -26.18
C SER A 488 -4.27 41.86 -25.27
N PHE A 489 -5.49 42.39 -25.14
CA PHE A 489 -6.53 41.75 -24.34
C PHE A 489 -6.98 40.40 -24.93
N THR A 490 -6.85 40.22 -26.24
CA THR A 490 -7.07 38.93 -26.92
C THR A 490 -6.02 37.88 -26.60
N ASP A 491 -4.84 38.27 -26.11
CA ASP A 491 -3.84 37.32 -25.61
C ASP A 491 -4.25 36.75 -24.24
N ILE A 492 -5.00 37.53 -23.44
CA ILE A 492 -5.52 37.11 -22.14
C ILE A 492 -6.66 36.12 -22.33
N HIS A 493 -7.63 36.44 -23.20
CA HIS A 493 -8.78 35.59 -23.47
C HIS A 493 -9.22 35.69 -24.93
N SER A 494 -9.54 34.55 -25.54
CA SER A 494 -9.83 34.47 -26.99
C SER A 494 -11.24 34.92 -27.37
N ASP A 495 -12.17 34.92 -26.41
CA ASP A 495 -13.53 35.46 -26.59
C ASP A 495 -13.48 36.99 -26.81
N PRO A 496 -13.99 37.50 -27.96
CA PRO A 496 -13.95 38.92 -28.27
C PRO A 496 -14.73 39.79 -27.29
N ASP A 497 -15.82 39.29 -26.68
CA ASP A 497 -16.64 40.07 -25.76
C ASP A 497 -15.92 40.22 -24.41
N VAL A 498 -15.26 39.16 -23.93
CA VAL A 498 -14.43 39.20 -22.72
C VAL A 498 -13.22 40.11 -22.92
N ALA A 499 -12.53 40.00 -24.07
CA ALA A 499 -11.39 40.84 -24.40
C ALA A 499 -11.79 42.33 -24.49
N ALA A 500 -12.92 42.64 -25.13
CA ALA A 500 -13.45 44.00 -25.22
C ALA A 500 -13.83 44.56 -23.84
N ALA A 501 -14.47 43.76 -22.99
CA ALA A 501 -14.79 44.16 -21.62
C ALA A 501 -13.52 44.43 -20.79
N LEU A 502 -12.49 43.59 -20.89
CA LEU A 502 -11.19 43.83 -20.27
C LEU A 502 -10.54 45.13 -20.75
N GLU A 503 -10.60 45.42 -22.06
CA GLU A 503 -10.08 46.66 -22.63
C GLU A 503 -10.82 47.89 -22.06
N VAL A 504 -12.14 47.84 -21.99
CA VAL A 504 -12.96 48.90 -21.42
C VAL A 504 -12.65 49.11 -19.93
N LEU A 505 -12.43 48.03 -19.16
CA LEU A 505 -12.20 48.09 -17.72
C LEU A 505 -10.78 48.55 -17.36
N TYR A 506 -9.75 48.03 -18.03
CA TYR A 506 -8.34 48.24 -17.66
C TYR A 506 -7.58 49.22 -18.57
N GLY A 507 -8.03 49.40 -19.82
CA GLY A 507 -7.42 50.30 -20.82
C GLY A 507 -6.06 49.83 -21.37
N ASP A 508 -5.17 49.36 -20.50
CA ASP A 508 -3.85 48.80 -20.83
C ASP A 508 -3.72 47.40 -20.21
N VAL A 509 -3.14 46.45 -20.94
CA VAL A 509 -2.94 45.06 -20.49
C VAL A 509 -2.04 44.96 -19.26
N GLU A 510 -1.10 45.89 -19.06
CA GLU A 510 -0.24 45.89 -17.86
C GLU A 510 -1.03 46.26 -16.59
N ASN A 511 -2.18 46.93 -16.72
CA ASN A 511 -3.05 47.28 -15.59
C ASN A 511 -3.85 46.08 -15.04
N VAL A 512 -3.90 44.95 -15.74
CA VAL A 512 -4.69 43.79 -15.32
C VAL A 512 -4.13 43.18 -14.04
N GLU A 513 -4.91 43.25 -12.98
CA GLU A 513 -4.54 42.79 -11.63
C GLU A 513 -4.40 41.26 -11.56
N LEU A 514 -3.53 40.76 -10.69
CA LEU A 514 -3.27 39.32 -10.60
C LEU A 514 -4.52 38.50 -10.27
N TYR A 515 -5.31 38.90 -9.27
CA TYR A 515 -6.44 38.08 -8.82
C TYR A 515 -7.49 37.88 -9.90
N ALA A 516 -8.07 38.98 -10.40
CA ALA A 516 -9.05 38.92 -11.48
C ALA A 516 -8.44 38.38 -12.78
N GLY A 517 -7.23 38.82 -13.13
CA GLY A 517 -6.52 38.36 -14.32
C GLY A 517 -6.28 36.84 -14.33
N ALA A 518 -5.94 36.24 -13.20
CA ALA A 518 -5.72 34.79 -13.11
C ALA A 518 -7.01 33.96 -13.29
N ILE A 519 -8.17 34.53 -12.98
CA ILE A 519 -9.49 33.91 -13.19
C ILE A 519 -9.95 34.07 -14.65
N LEU A 520 -9.70 35.25 -15.23
CA LEU A 520 -10.14 35.65 -16.57
C LEU A 520 -9.20 35.17 -17.69
N GLU A 521 -7.96 34.81 -17.35
CA GLU A 521 -7.02 34.23 -18.30
C GLU A 521 -7.58 32.94 -18.88
N GLN A 522 -7.46 32.79 -20.21
CA GLN A 522 -7.99 31.66 -20.97
C GLN A 522 -7.66 30.32 -20.29
N PRO A 523 -8.68 29.57 -19.84
CA PRO A 523 -8.50 28.23 -19.31
C PRO A 523 -7.86 27.32 -20.37
N SER A 524 -6.88 26.51 -19.98
CA SER A 524 -6.30 25.53 -20.90
C SER A 524 -7.28 24.41 -21.21
N MET A 525 -7.27 23.91 -22.44
CA MET A 525 -7.99 22.69 -22.79
C MET A 525 -7.36 21.45 -22.13
N PRO A 526 -8.13 20.37 -21.89
CA PRO A 526 -7.58 19.12 -21.39
C PRO A 526 -6.45 18.60 -22.30
N MET A 527 -5.33 18.21 -21.69
CA MET A 527 -4.20 17.60 -22.38
C MET A 527 -3.82 16.31 -21.68
N THR A 528 -3.63 15.23 -22.44
CA THR A 528 -3.31 13.90 -21.92
C THR A 528 -1.95 13.44 -22.47
N PRO A 529 -0.89 13.37 -21.64
CA PRO A 529 -0.77 13.98 -20.30
C PRO A 529 -0.53 15.51 -20.40
N GLY A 530 -0.75 16.24 -19.30
CA GLY A 530 -0.25 17.61 -19.15
C GLY A 530 -1.20 18.58 -18.45
N SER A 531 -2.50 18.59 -18.80
CA SER A 531 -3.47 19.54 -18.23
C SER A 531 -4.78 18.85 -17.92
N GLY A 532 -4.97 18.54 -16.64
CA GLY A 532 -6.17 17.94 -16.08
C GLY A 532 -6.97 18.96 -15.27
N LEU A 533 -6.31 19.90 -14.58
CA LEU A 533 -6.95 20.99 -13.83
C LEU A 533 -7.63 22.01 -14.75
N CYS A 534 -7.13 22.22 -15.97
CA CYS A 534 -7.73 23.12 -16.94
C CYS A 534 -7.94 24.57 -16.44
N ALA A 535 -7.02 25.07 -15.61
CA ALA A 535 -7.00 26.49 -15.20
C ALA A 535 -6.23 27.35 -16.23
N GLY A 536 -6.20 28.67 -16.01
CA GLY A 536 -5.33 29.58 -16.77
C GLY A 536 -3.85 29.18 -16.67
N THR A 537 -3.05 29.54 -17.68
CA THR A 537 -1.63 29.13 -17.76
C THR A 537 -0.78 29.63 -16.59
N THR A 538 -1.03 30.84 -16.11
CA THR A 538 -0.34 31.46 -14.97
C THR A 538 -0.69 30.73 -13.68
N THR A 539 -1.97 30.45 -13.46
CA THR A 539 -2.48 29.66 -12.33
C THR A 539 -1.87 28.26 -12.31
N THR A 540 -1.90 27.56 -13.44
CA THR A 540 -1.32 26.20 -13.56
C THR A 540 0.18 26.19 -13.24
N ARG A 541 0.94 27.13 -13.81
CA ARG A 541 2.39 27.25 -13.55
C ARG A 541 2.67 27.51 -12.06
N ALA A 542 1.93 28.44 -11.45
CA ALA A 542 2.09 28.79 -10.05
C ALA A 542 1.81 27.61 -9.11
N ILE A 543 0.73 26.86 -9.34
CA ILE A 543 0.34 25.71 -8.52
C ILE A 543 1.41 24.62 -8.57
N VAL A 544 1.90 24.27 -9.76
CA VAL A 544 2.92 23.22 -9.92
C VAL A 544 4.24 23.64 -9.24
N SER A 545 4.66 24.90 -9.40
CA SER A 545 5.87 25.43 -8.73
C SER A 545 5.71 25.51 -7.20
N HIS A 546 4.52 25.88 -6.72
CA HIS A 546 4.24 25.95 -5.29
C HIS A 546 4.19 24.56 -4.65
N ALA A 547 3.55 23.58 -5.29
CA ALA A 547 3.52 22.20 -4.83
C ALA A 547 4.94 21.60 -4.69
N LEU A 548 5.82 21.88 -5.66
CA LEU A 548 7.24 21.50 -5.58
C LEU A 548 7.92 22.11 -4.35
N SER A 549 7.71 23.41 -4.13
CA SER A 549 8.34 24.16 -3.03
C SER A 549 7.85 23.66 -1.67
N LEU A 550 6.54 23.49 -1.48
CA LEU A 550 5.93 23.01 -0.24
C LEU A 550 6.51 21.68 0.24
N VAL A 551 6.73 20.74 -0.68
CA VAL A 551 7.28 19.42 -0.32
C VAL A 551 8.79 19.48 -0.14
N ARG A 552 9.52 20.09 -1.09
CA ARG A 552 10.98 20.09 -1.07
C ARG A 552 11.55 20.93 0.07
N GLY A 553 10.86 22.01 0.45
CA GLY A 553 11.19 22.86 1.59
C GLY A 553 10.88 22.26 2.96
N ASP A 554 10.08 21.20 3.04
CA ASP A 554 9.69 20.59 4.31
C ASP A 554 10.66 19.47 4.72
N ARG A 555 11.31 19.66 5.88
CA ARG A 555 12.25 18.69 6.48
C ARG A 555 11.62 17.31 6.69
N PHE A 556 10.38 17.27 7.15
CA PHE A 556 9.67 16.03 7.48
C PHE A 556 9.09 15.32 6.25
N TYR A 557 9.15 15.91 5.06
CA TYR A 557 8.84 15.24 3.80
C TYR A 557 10.08 14.93 2.96
N THR A 558 11.25 15.34 3.42
CA THR A 558 12.52 15.15 2.72
C THR A 558 13.53 14.44 3.61
N VAL A 559 14.35 15.18 4.34
CA VAL A 559 15.52 14.63 5.05
C VAL A 559 15.17 13.77 6.27
N ASP A 560 14.07 14.10 6.96
CA ASP A 560 13.59 13.33 8.12
C ASP A 560 12.46 12.34 7.79
N TYR A 561 12.04 12.28 6.52
CA TYR A 561 11.04 11.31 6.06
C TYR A 561 11.68 9.92 5.91
N SER A 562 11.75 9.17 7.02
CA SER A 562 12.39 7.86 7.06
C SER A 562 11.63 6.86 7.95
N PRO A 563 11.84 5.55 7.75
CA PRO A 563 11.32 4.51 8.64
C PRO A 563 11.73 4.71 10.11
N HIS A 564 12.85 5.37 10.40
CA HIS A 564 13.23 5.64 11.80
C HIS A 564 12.23 6.57 12.51
N HIS A 565 11.84 7.67 11.86
CA HIS A 565 10.92 8.63 12.45
C HIS A 565 9.47 8.13 12.43
N LEU A 566 9.06 7.52 11.31
CA LEU A 566 7.68 7.07 11.06
C LEU A 566 7.38 5.65 11.57
N THR A 567 8.40 4.87 11.97
CA THR A 567 8.42 3.39 12.02
C THR A 567 8.39 2.76 10.62
N ALA A 568 8.89 1.53 10.47
CA ALA A 568 8.84 0.79 9.22
C ALA A 568 7.39 0.59 8.78
N PHE A 569 6.52 0.20 9.73
CA PHE A 569 5.09 0.06 9.51
C PHE A 569 4.43 1.36 9.04
N GLY A 570 4.64 2.44 9.78
CA GLY A 570 4.07 3.74 9.43
C GLY A 570 4.55 4.27 8.07
N PHE A 571 5.83 4.06 7.74
CA PHE A 571 6.40 4.44 6.45
C PHE A 571 5.76 3.66 5.29
N ASN A 572 5.58 2.35 5.43
CA ASN A 572 4.94 1.53 4.40
C ASN A 572 3.43 1.83 4.25
N MET A 573 2.74 2.08 5.36
CA MET A 573 1.33 2.49 5.37
C MET A 573 1.07 3.76 4.55
N ALA A 574 2.01 4.71 4.57
CA ALA A 574 1.94 5.93 3.77
C ALA A 574 2.46 5.75 2.33
N SER A 575 3.30 4.76 2.05
CA SER A 575 3.99 4.59 0.76
C SER A 575 3.06 4.29 -0.43
N SER A 576 3.51 4.64 -1.63
CA SER A 576 2.83 4.30 -2.89
C SER A 576 3.24 2.93 -3.42
N ASP A 577 2.28 2.22 -4.01
CA ASP A 577 2.54 1.08 -4.89
C ASP A 577 2.19 1.49 -6.33
N TYR A 578 3.20 1.62 -7.19
CA TYR A 578 3.01 2.06 -8.58
C TYR A 578 2.31 1.04 -9.47
N SER A 579 2.17 -0.21 -9.01
CA SER A 579 1.39 -1.24 -9.71
C SER A 579 -0.13 -1.08 -9.50
N ILE A 580 -0.54 -0.22 -8.55
CA ILE A 580 -1.95 0.03 -8.19
C ILE A 580 -2.27 1.49 -8.47
N ALA A 581 -3.31 1.74 -9.26
CA ALA A 581 -3.80 3.08 -9.60
C ALA A 581 -2.72 4.08 -10.13
N GLY A 582 -1.60 3.59 -10.67
CA GLY A 582 -0.47 4.42 -11.09
C GLY A 582 0.29 5.08 -9.92
N GLY A 583 0.21 4.51 -8.72
CA GLY A 583 0.87 5.01 -7.50
C GLY A 583 -0.05 5.80 -6.55
N GLY A 584 -1.33 5.97 -6.89
CA GLY A 584 -2.32 6.60 -6.03
C GLY A 584 -2.47 5.91 -4.68
N VAL A 585 -2.79 6.65 -3.63
CA VAL A 585 -2.87 6.14 -2.24
C VAL A 585 -4.15 6.54 -1.51
N ILE A 586 -5.01 7.39 -2.10
CA ILE A 586 -6.26 7.79 -1.45
C ILE A 586 -7.18 6.59 -1.13
N TYR A 587 -7.12 5.52 -1.92
CA TYR A 587 -7.86 4.28 -1.62
C TYR A 587 -7.45 3.68 -0.27
N LYS A 588 -6.17 3.82 0.13
CA LYS A 588 -5.67 3.31 1.41
C LYS A 588 -6.35 4.00 2.58
N LEU A 589 -6.68 5.28 2.44
CA LEU A 589 -7.42 6.06 3.42
C LEU A 589 -8.87 5.58 3.50
N LEU A 590 -9.59 5.63 2.37
CA LEU A 590 -11.03 5.35 2.31
C LEU A 590 -11.37 3.90 2.70
N MET A 591 -10.62 2.92 2.19
CA MET A 591 -10.86 1.50 2.46
C MET A 591 -10.46 1.06 3.87
N ARG A 592 -9.65 1.82 4.60
CA ARG A 592 -9.27 1.49 5.98
C ARG A 592 -10.18 2.12 7.03
N VAL A 593 -10.77 3.27 6.72
CA VAL A 593 -11.67 3.95 7.66
C VAL A 593 -13.15 3.61 7.41
N PHE A 594 -13.47 3.01 6.24
CA PHE A 594 -14.79 2.46 5.90
C PHE A 594 -14.67 1.11 5.17
N PRO A 595 -14.02 0.09 5.76
CA PRO A 595 -13.78 -1.21 5.10
C PRO A 595 -15.07 -1.94 4.70
N GLU A 596 -16.19 -1.71 5.40
CA GLU A 596 -17.49 -2.34 5.14
C GLU A 596 -18.22 -1.73 3.93
N TYR A 597 -17.80 -0.56 3.44
CA TYR A 597 -18.48 0.14 2.34
C TYR A 597 -17.75 0.05 1.01
N TYR A 598 -16.42 0.05 1.04
CA TYR A 598 -15.58 0.03 -0.15
C TYR A 598 -15.07 -1.37 -0.44
N ARG A 599 -15.45 -1.90 -1.61
CA ARG A 599 -14.84 -3.11 -2.17
C ARG A 599 -13.40 -2.83 -2.60
N GLY A 600 -12.55 -3.84 -2.58
CA GLY A 600 -11.13 -3.70 -2.90
C GLY A 600 -10.82 -3.21 -4.32
N ASN A 601 -11.74 -3.35 -5.27
CA ASN A 601 -11.62 -2.84 -6.64
C ASN A 601 -12.54 -1.63 -6.93
N SER A 602 -13.05 -0.93 -5.91
CA SER A 602 -14.00 0.17 -6.10
C SER A 602 -13.36 1.39 -6.81
N ILE A 603 -13.95 1.84 -7.91
CA ILE A 603 -13.51 3.06 -8.62
C ILE A 603 -13.67 4.31 -7.75
N TYR A 604 -14.65 4.32 -6.85
CA TYR A 604 -14.90 5.41 -5.90
C TYR A 604 -13.82 5.54 -4.83
N ALA A 605 -12.98 4.51 -4.65
CA ALA A 605 -11.84 4.57 -3.73
C ALA A 605 -10.51 4.79 -4.49
N HIS A 606 -10.33 4.16 -5.65
CA HIS A 606 -9.09 4.26 -6.42
C HIS A 606 -8.96 5.57 -7.21
N TYR A 607 -10.05 6.10 -7.76
CA TYR A 607 -10.03 7.35 -8.54
C TYR A 607 -11.16 8.33 -8.16
N PRO A 608 -11.32 8.70 -6.87
CA PRO A 608 -12.43 9.54 -6.39
C PRO A 608 -12.42 10.97 -6.92
N LEU A 609 -11.29 11.43 -7.47
CA LEU A 609 -11.07 12.81 -7.90
C LEU A 609 -11.55 13.11 -9.33
N THR A 610 -12.07 12.10 -10.02
CA THR A 610 -12.68 12.19 -11.35
C THR A 610 -13.98 11.39 -11.32
N THR A 611 -15.02 11.87 -12.00
CA THR A 611 -16.33 11.20 -11.90
C THR A 611 -16.28 9.74 -12.41
N PRO A 612 -17.01 8.81 -11.77
CA PRO A 612 -17.00 7.39 -12.17
C PRO A 612 -17.35 7.14 -13.65
N PRO A 613 -18.32 7.83 -14.27
CA PRO A 613 -18.61 7.65 -15.70
C PRO A 613 -17.44 8.04 -16.62
N GLU A 614 -16.69 9.08 -16.27
CA GLU A 614 -15.47 9.47 -16.99
C GLU A 614 -14.37 8.43 -16.77
N MET A 615 -14.15 8.02 -15.51
CA MET A 615 -13.13 7.02 -15.21
C MET A 615 -13.40 5.69 -15.90
N ARG A 616 -14.66 5.28 -16.03
CA ARG A 616 -15.03 4.10 -16.82
C ARG A 616 -14.61 4.22 -18.28
N ARG A 617 -14.86 5.38 -18.90
CA ARG A 617 -14.44 5.64 -20.28
C ARG A 617 -12.91 5.57 -20.42
N ARG A 618 -12.17 6.13 -19.46
CA ARG A 618 -10.69 6.12 -19.45
C ARG A 618 -10.12 4.73 -19.24
N GLN A 619 -10.56 4.02 -18.20
CA GLN A 619 -10.08 2.67 -17.92
C GLN A 619 -10.41 1.71 -19.06
N LYS A 620 -11.56 1.87 -19.72
CA LYS A 620 -11.86 1.16 -20.96
C LYS A 620 -10.87 1.44 -22.08
N SER A 621 -10.48 2.70 -22.29
CA SER A 621 -9.48 3.05 -23.31
C SER A 621 -8.09 2.50 -23.00
N LEU A 622 -7.78 2.26 -21.73
CA LEU A 622 -6.52 1.67 -21.26
C LEU A 622 -6.57 0.13 -21.18
N GLY A 623 -7.72 -0.50 -21.43
CA GLY A 623 -7.88 -1.96 -21.31
C GLY A 623 -8.11 -2.46 -19.89
N HIS A 624 -8.32 -1.57 -18.92
CA HIS A 624 -8.49 -1.86 -17.49
C HIS A 624 -9.94 -1.73 -17.00
N GLU A 625 -10.94 -1.66 -17.89
CA GLU A 625 -12.35 -1.52 -17.47
C GLU A 625 -12.75 -2.63 -16.48
N MET A 626 -12.29 -3.87 -16.70
CA MET A 626 -12.64 -5.03 -15.87
C MET A 626 -11.84 -5.15 -14.58
N ASP A 627 -10.85 -4.29 -14.36
CA ASP A 627 -10.08 -4.28 -13.11
C ASP A 627 -10.83 -3.57 -11.98
N PHE A 628 -11.86 -2.78 -12.30
CA PHE A 628 -12.58 -1.95 -11.35
C PHE A 628 -14.08 -2.24 -11.32
N ASP A 629 -14.64 -2.07 -10.13
CA ASP A 629 -16.08 -2.01 -9.89
C ASP A 629 -16.56 -0.55 -9.91
N TYR A 630 -17.62 -0.28 -10.66
CA TYR A 630 -18.19 1.06 -10.86
C TYR A 630 -19.50 1.27 -10.08
N ASP A 631 -19.94 0.29 -9.30
CA ASP A 631 -21.07 0.46 -8.40
C ASP A 631 -20.73 1.44 -7.28
N LYS A 632 -21.75 2.16 -6.81
CA LYS A 632 -21.64 3.02 -5.64
C LYS A 632 -21.26 2.18 -4.40
N PRO A 633 -20.41 2.73 -3.50
CA PRO A 633 -20.13 2.11 -2.21
C PRO A 633 -21.43 1.80 -1.48
N ARG A 634 -21.53 0.59 -0.94
CA ARG A 634 -22.70 0.12 -0.19
C ARG A 634 -22.21 -0.72 0.97
N TYR A 635 -22.94 -0.66 2.08
CA TYR A 635 -22.66 -1.49 3.24
C TYR A 635 -22.68 -2.97 2.85
N GLY A 636 -21.55 -3.63 3.00
CA GLY A 636 -21.42 -5.08 3.12
C GLY A 636 -21.27 -5.40 4.60
N ALA A 637 -22.13 -6.28 5.11
CA ALA A 637 -22.01 -6.69 6.51
C ALA A 637 -20.63 -7.32 6.72
N PRO A 638 -19.93 -6.99 7.82
CA PRO A 638 -18.70 -7.70 8.16
C PRO A 638 -19.02 -9.19 8.35
N PRO A 639 -18.05 -10.08 8.08
CA PRO A 639 -18.29 -11.51 8.24
C PRO A 639 -18.70 -11.84 9.68
N THR A 640 -19.69 -12.72 9.83
CA THR A 640 -20.11 -13.20 11.15
C THR A 640 -19.15 -14.29 11.62
N VAL A 641 -18.46 -14.04 12.73
CA VAL A 641 -17.54 -15.00 13.34
C VAL A 641 -18.32 -16.05 14.14
N ILE A 642 -18.16 -17.32 13.78
CA ILE A 642 -18.76 -18.47 14.46
C ILE A 642 -17.70 -19.16 15.31
N THR A 643 -17.92 -19.22 16.63
CA THR A 643 -17.01 -19.82 17.61
C THR A 643 -17.56 -21.08 18.28
N ASP A 644 -18.84 -21.43 18.05
CA ASP A 644 -19.48 -22.60 18.66
C ASP A 644 -19.05 -23.90 17.97
N TYR A 645 -18.53 -24.87 18.74
CA TYR A 645 -18.00 -26.13 18.23
C TYR A 645 -19.03 -26.94 17.43
N LYS A 646 -20.27 -27.06 17.93
CA LYS A 646 -21.31 -27.89 17.29
C LYS A 646 -21.77 -27.25 15.99
N MET A 647 -21.86 -25.92 15.96
CA MET A 647 -22.21 -25.15 14.79
C MET A 647 -21.14 -25.26 13.70
N ILE A 648 -19.87 -25.05 14.05
CA ILE A 648 -18.75 -25.21 13.11
C ILE A 648 -18.75 -26.62 12.52
N LEU A 649 -18.86 -27.66 13.36
CA LEU A 649 -18.90 -29.04 12.91
C LEU A 649 -20.03 -29.30 11.91
N ARG A 650 -21.21 -28.71 12.14
CA ARG A 650 -22.36 -28.83 11.23
C ARG A 650 -22.11 -28.09 9.92
N ILE A 651 -21.62 -26.85 9.98
CA ILE A 651 -21.32 -26.03 8.79
C ILE A 651 -20.27 -26.73 7.90
N LEU A 652 -19.23 -27.31 8.50
CA LEU A 652 -18.19 -28.03 7.76
C LEU A 652 -18.71 -29.32 7.09
N ARG A 653 -19.68 -30.00 7.71
CA ARG A 653 -20.23 -31.28 7.23
C ARG A 653 -21.40 -31.13 6.25
N ASP A 654 -22.19 -30.06 6.38
CA ASP A 654 -23.38 -29.83 5.56
C ASP A 654 -23.10 -28.91 4.37
N GLN A 655 -22.47 -29.47 3.34
CA GLN A 655 -22.12 -28.76 2.12
C GLN A 655 -23.34 -28.38 1.26
N THR A 656 -24.53 -28.95 1.55
CA THR A 656 -25.75 -28.60 0.82
C THR A 656 -26.32 -27.26 1.26
N LEU A 657 -26.24 -26.98 2.56
CA LEU A 657 -26.73 -25.74 3.15
C LEU A 657 -25.68 -24.63 3.20
N TYR A 658 -24.38 -24.96 3.14
CA TYR A 658 -23.30 -23.99 3.22
C TYR A 658 -22.30 -24.18 2.06
N THR A 659 -22.12 -23.15 1.25
CA THR A 659 -21.14 -23.13 0.15
C THR A 659 -19.84 -22.45 0.55
N THR A 660 -18.77 -22.72 -0.21
CA THR A 660 -17.48 -22.06 -0.03
C THR A 660 -17.43 -20.71 -0.77
N ALA A 661 -16.94 -19.68 -0.10
CA ALA A 661 -16.89 -18.33 -0.68
C ALA A 661 -15.85 -18.15 -1.79
N TRP A 662 -14.84 -19.01 -1.84
CA TRP A 662 -13.74 -18.89 -2.79
C TRP A 662 -14.10 -19.30 -4.21
N THR A 663 -15.32 -19.80 -4.45
CA THR A 663 -15.84 -20.07 -5.80
C THR A 663 -15.72 -18.84 -6.70
N HIS A 664 -16.04 -17.65 -6.16
CA HIS A 664 -15.92 -16.41 -6.90
C HIS A 664 -14.46 -16.05 -7.24
N THR A 665 -13.52 -16.20 -6.30
CA THR A 665 -12.10 -15.89 -6.53
C THR A 665 -11.44 -16.89 -7.47
N LEU A 666 -11.79 -18.18 -7.37
CA LEU A 666 -11.31 -19.22 -8.30
C LEU A 666 -11.82 -19.02 -9.74
N ARG A 667 -13.06 -18.55 -9.92
CA ARG A 667 -13.58 -18.16 -11.27
C ARG A 667 -12.77 -17.03 -11.87
N GLN A 668 -12.32 -16.06 -11.07
CA GLN A 668 -11.49 -14.95 -11.56
C GLN A 668 -10.10 -15.42 -12.00
N LEU A 669 -9.61 -16.56 -11.48
CA LEU A 669 -8.38 -17.21 -11.93
C LEU A 669 -8.63 -18.24 -13.06
N GLU A 670 -9.83 -18.26 -13.64
CA GLU A 670 -10.27 -19.18 -14.71
C GLU A 670 -10.24 -20.69 -14.38
N TYR A 671 -10.13 -21.05 -13.10
CA TYR A 671 -10.14 -22.44 -12.66
C TYR A 671 -11.53 -23.06 -12.78
N GLN A 672 -11.58 -24.34 -13.14
CA GLN A 672 -12.84 -25.06 -13.33
C GLN A 672 -13.43 -25.53 -11.99
N GLU A 673 -14.54 -24.91 -11.59
CA GLU A 673 -15.20 -25.19 -10.31
C GLU A 673 -15.73 -26.62 -10.16
N HIS A 674 -16.23 -27.20 -11.24
CA HIS A 674 -16.89 -28.51 -11.24
C HIS A 674 -15.94 -29.68 -10.96
N VAL A 675 -14.63 -29.46 -10.97
CA VAL A 675 -13.62 -30.52 -10.79
C VAL A 675 -13.38 -30.85 -9.32
N LEU A 676 -13.72 -29.91 -8.44
CA LEU A 676 -13.46 -29.98 -7.01
C LEU A 676 -14.74 -29.71 -6.20
N ILE A 677 -15.63 -28.81 -6.66
CA ILE A 677 -16.69 -28.11 -5.87
C ILE A 677 -18.13 -28.52 -6.24
N GLY A 678 -18.37 -29.56 -7.03
CA GLY A 678 -19.74 -29.87 -7.45
C GLY A 678 -20.62 -30.48 -6.35
N ASP A 679 -21.60 -29.78 -5.79
CA ASP A 679 -22.57 -30.40 -4.83
C ASP A 679 -23.62 -31.31 -5.51
N ASN A 680 -23.24 -31.99 -6.59
CA ASN A 680 -24.05 -33.00 -7.27
C ASN A 680 -23.50 -34.41 -6.97
N PRO A 681 -24.33 -35.47 -7.08
CA PRO A 681 -23.90 -36.87 -6.87
C PRO A 681 -22.68 -37.32 -7.71
N GLY A 682 -22.29 -36.54 -8.73
CA GLY A 682 -21.08 -36.75 -9.53
C GLY A 682 -19.78 -36.36 -8.82
N ALA A 683 -19.78 -35.41 -7.88
CA ALA A 683 -18.54 -34.97 -7.24
C ALA A 683 -18.03 -35.92 -6.16
N SER A 684 -18.88 -36.66 -5.43
CA SER A 684 -18.39 -37.70 -4.53
C SER A 684 -17.64 -38.81 -5.30
N LYS A 685 -18.08 -39.10 -6.54
CA LYS A 685 -17.37 -40.02 -7.45
C LYS A 685 -16.03 -39.43 -7.88
N GLN A 686 -15.99 -38.14 -8.20
CA GLN A 686 -14.78 -37.42 -8.59
C GLN A 686 -13.77 -37.27 -7.44
N GLN A 687 -14.21 -36.94 -6.23
CA GLN A 687 -13.36 -36.89 -5.03
C GLN A 687 -12.76 -38.26 -4.70
N ASN A 688 -13.56 -39.33 -4.80
CA ASN A 688 -13.04 -40.69 -4.63
C ASN A 688 -12.05 -41.08 -5.73
N MET A 689 -12.30 -40.67 -6.98
CA MET A 689 -11.38 -40.87 -8.09
C MET A 689 -10.05 -40.14 -7.86
N ILE A 690 -10.08 -38.87 -7.44
CA ILE A 690 -8.87 -38.08 -7.12
C ILE A 690 -8.13 -38.72 -5.94
N ARG A 691 -8.86 -39.11 -4.89
CA ARG A 691 -8.29 -39.79 -3.72
C ARG A 691 -7.61 -41.10 -4.10
N GLN A 692 -8.23 -41.91 -4.95
CA GLN A 692 -7.61 -43.13 -5.48
C GLN A 692 -6.43 -42.82 -6.41
N ALA A 693 -6.51 -41.73 -7.21
CA ALA A 693 -5.41 -41.34 -8.07
C ALA A 693 -4.17 -40.94 -7.25
N VAL A 694 -4.32 -40.29 -6.09
CA VAL A 694 -3.19 -39.83 -5.26
C VAL A 694 -2.77 -40.85 -4.19
N LEU A 695 -3.72 -41.46 -3.48
CA LEU A 695 -3.48 -42.38 -2.36
C LEU A 695 -3.77 -43.86 -2.67
N GLY A 696 -4.16 -44.19 -3.90
CA GLY A 696 -4.46 -45.56 -4.30
C GLY A 696 -3.27 -46.53 -4.30
N PRO A 697 -2.00 -46.10 -4.54
CA PRO A 697 -0.85 -46.98 -4.34
C PRO A 697 -0.76 -47.43 -2.88
N LYS A 698 -0.36 -48.68 -2.67
CA LYS A 698 -0.21 -49.22 -1.33
C LYS A 698 0.91 -48.47 -0.60
N ASP A 699 0.69 -48.18 0.69
CA ASP A 699 1.67 -47.54 1.57
C ASP A 699 2.10 -46.11 1.15
N SER A 700 1.28 -45.41 0.33
CA SER A 700 1.55 -44.04 -0.15
C SER A 700 1.93 -43.05 0.96
N ILE A 701 1.24 -43.09 2.11
CA ILE A 701 1.52 -42.16 3.22
C ILE A 701 2.90 -42.39 3.82
N ASP A 702 3.36 -43.64 3.90
CA ASP A 702 4.69 -43.97 4.40
C ASP A 702 5.76 -43.48 3.43
N VAL A 703 5.54 -43.66 2.12
CA VAL A 703 6.42 -43.14 1.06
C VAL A 703 6.49 -41.61 1.10
N PHE A 704 5.35 -40.92 1.29
CA PHE A 704 5.31 -39.45 1.38
C PHE A 704 6.06 -38.95 2.63
N SER A 705 5.87 -39.63 3.76
CA SER A 705 6.58 -39.32 5.01
C SER A 705 8.08 -39.53 4.84
N HIS A 706 8.50 -40.60 4.16
CA HIS A 706 9.91 -40.86 3.88
C HIS A 706 10.50 -39.79 2.95
N PHE A 707 9.79 -39.36 1.90
CA PHE A 707 10.22 -38.25 1.04
C PHE A 707 10.44 -36.97 1.85
N LEU A 708 9.44 -36.56 2.64
CA LEU A 708 9.55 -35.36 3.47
C LEU A 708 10.66 -35.47 4.51
N ASN A 709 10.91 -36.68 5.05
CA ASN A 709 12.01 -36.92 5.97
C ASN A 709 13.36 -36.62 5.31
N LEU A 710 13.58 -37.19 4.13
CA LEU A 710 14.82 -37.04 3.36
C LEU A 710 15.06 -35.57 3.01
N ARG A 711 14.06 -34.91 2.41
CA ARG A 711 14.20 -33.51 1.97
C ARG A 711 14.35 -32.54 3.13
N THR A 712 13.55 -32.68 4.19
CA THR A 712 13.66 -31.83 5.38
C THR A 712 15.04 -31.99 6.03
N SER A 713 15.52 -33.23 6.19
CA SER A 713 16.84 -33.48 6.77
C SER A 713 17.97 -32.91 5.91
N GLN A 714 17.86 -33.04 4.58
CA GLN A 714 18.81 -32.47 3.63
C GLN A 714 18.86 -30.94 3.75
N LEU A 715 17.70 -30.27 3.75
CA LEU A 715 17.61 -28.81 3.86
C LEU A 715 18.16 -28.29 5.19
N VAL A 716 17.86 -28.97 6.30
CA VAL A 716 18.45 -28.63 7.62
C VAL A 716 19.97 -28.71 7.57
N GLN A 717 20.56 -29.69 6.87
CA GLN A 717 22.01 -29.80 6.75
C GLN A 717 22.62 -28.74 5.84
N THR A 718 21.99 -28.46 4.70
CA THR A 718 22.55 -27.57 3.67
C THR A 718 22.39 -26.09 4.01
N ASP A 719 21.27 -25.72 4.63
CA ASP A 719 20.89 -24.33 4.79
C ASP A 719 21.30 -23.75 6.15
N SER A 720 21.60 -24.61 7.14
CA SER A 720 22.08 -24.17 8.45
C SER A 720 23.39 -23.38 8.35
N LYS A 721 23.40 -22.19 8.97
CA LYS A 721 24.55 -21.29 9.03
C LYS A 721 25.21 -21.36 10.39
N TRP A 722 26.45 -21.86 10.44
CA TRP A 722 27.19 -22.03 11.69
C TRP A 722 27.84 -20.73 12.15
N LEU A 723 27.37 -20.21 13.29
CA LEU A 723 27.91 -19.08 14.05
C LEU A 723 28.85 -19.60 15.14
N SER A 724 29.96 -20.23 14.73
CA SER A 724 30.92 -20.93 15.58
C SER A 724 30.35 -22.15 16.33
N LYS A 725 29.62 -21.96 17.44
CA LYS A 725 29.10 -23.05 18.29
C LYS A 725 27.60 -23.29 18.16
N VAL A 726 26.91 -22.40 17.45
CA VAL A 726 25.46 -22.41 17.27
C VAL A 726 25.18 -22.33 15.79
N ALA A 727 24.27 -23.15 15.29
CA ALA A 727 23.74 -23.04 13.94
C ALA A 727 22.45 -22.22 13.95
N GLU A 728 22.31 -21.31 13.00
CA GLU A 728 21.08 -20.57 12.70
C GLU A 728 20.44 -21.14 11.43
N ILE A 729 19.12 -21.32 11.46
CA ILE A 729 18.32 -21.70 10.28
C ILE A 729 16.94 -21.05 10.36
N ASP A 730 16.35 -20.70 9.21
CA ASP A 730 14.94 -20.31 9.14
C ASP A 730 14.04 -21.54 8.99
N ALA A 731 13.29 -21.86 10.03
CA ALA A 731 12.41 -23.03 10.05
C ALA A 731 11.33 -22.99 8.95
N ILE A 732 10.91 -21.80 8.52
CA ILE A 732 9.87 -21.61 7.50
C ILE A 732 10.50 -21.54 6.12
N LYS A 733 11.30 -20.50 5.88
CA LYS A 733 11.77 -20.11 4.54
C LYS A 733 12.81 -21.08 3.97
N ASP A 734 13.68 -21.60 4.82
CA ASP A 734 14.79 -22.46 4.40
C ASP A 734 14.42 -23.95 4.49
N VAL A 735 13.40 -24.31 5.27
CA VAL A 735 13.04 -25.73 5.49
C VAL A 735 11.60 -26.05 5.11
N ALA A 736 10.60 -25.55 5.85
CA ALA A 736 9.22 -26.00 5.69
C ALA A 736 8.66 -25.66 4.30
N ALA A 737 8.77 -24.41 3.87
CA ALA A 737 8.29 -23.94 2.56
C ALA A 737 8.94 -24.75 1.42
N ARG A 738 10.25 -24.97 1.48
CA ARG A 738 11.02 -25.67 0.45
C ARG A 738 10.72 -27.16 0.43
N SER A 739 10.71 -27.84 1.58
CA SER A 739 10.43 -29.28 1.67
C SER A 739 9.02 -29.62 1.19
N TRP A 740 8.00 -28.83 1.58
CA TRP A 740 6.63 -29.02 1.10
C TRP A 740 6.48 -28.71 -0.39
N THR A 741 7.14 -27.66 -0.88
CA THR A 741 7.11 -27.30 -2.31
C THR A 741 7.77 -28.37 -3.17
N GLN A 742 8.94 -28.87 -2.76
CA GLN A 742 9.59 -30.00 -3.43
C GLN A 742 8.68 -31.23 -3.38
N PHE A 743 8.12 -31.59 -2.23
CA PHE A 743 7.22 -32.73 -2.12
C PHE A 743 6.04 -32.64 -3.09
N VAL A 744 5.36 -31.49 -3.15
CA VAL A 744 4.21 -31.30 -4.03
C VAL A 744 4.62 -31.27 -5.51
N ALA A 745 5.79 -30.72 -5.83
CA ALA A 745 6.30 -30.75 -7.19
C ALA A 745 6.49 -32.18 -7.70
N PHE A 746 7.05 -33.08 -6.89
CA PHE A 746 7.18 -34.49 -7.25
C PHE A 746 5.83 -35.24 -7.17
N LEU A 747 4.98 -34.90 -6.20
CA LEU A 747 3.66 -35.53 -6.02
C LEU A 747 2.72 -35.30 -7.22
N PHE A 748 2.78 -34.12 -7.83
CA PHE A 748 1.92 -33.71 -8.94
C PHE A 748 2.65 -33.46 -10.26
N HIS A 749 3.95 -33.77 -10.31
CA HIS A 749 4.78 -33.62 -11.51
C HIS A 749 4.87 -32.17 -12.02
N PHE A 750 5.04 -31.21 -11.11
CA PHE A 750 5.36 -29.83 -11.49
C PHE A 750 6.84 -29.74 -11.89
N PRO A 751 7.17 -28.98 -12.95
CA PRO A 751 8.55 -28.74 -13.31
C PRO A 751 9.24 -27.90 -12.23
N ILE A 752 10.33 -28.41 -11.67
CA ILE A 752 11.14 -27.73 -10.66
C ILE A 752 12.62 -27.91 -10.98
N LYS A 753 13.41 -26.85 -10.78
CA LYS A 753 14.85 -26.87 -11.00
C LYS A 753 15.52 -27.77 -9.98
N ASP A 754 16.26 -28.76 -10.46
CA ASP A 754 17.16 -29.57 -9.65
C ASP A 754 18.47 -29.88 -10.41
N LEU A 755 19.28 -30.81 -9.88
CA LEU A 755 20.54 -31.22 -10.51
C LEU A 755 20.33 -31.97 -11.84
N GLU A 756 19.11 -32.48 -12.09
CA GLU A 756 18.75 -33.34 -13.22
C GLU A 756 17.97 -32.56 -14.30
N ASP A 757 17.20 -31.54 -13.93
CA ASP A 757 16.51 -30.62 -14.83
C ASP A 757 16.81 -29.15 -14.49
N SER A 758 17.96 -28.68 -14.97
CA SER A 758 18.34 -27.26 -14.88
C SER A 758 17.51 -26.34 -15.80
N THR A 759 16.65 -26.91 -16.66
CA THR A 759 15.87 -26.17 -17.66
C THR A 759 14.45 -25.83 -17.23
N ALA A 760 13.98 -26.40 -16.11
CA ALA A 760 12.68 -26.09 -15.52
C ALA A 760 12.54 -24.59 -15.19
N SER A 761 11.30 -24.07 -15.27
CA SER A 761 11.02 -22.64 -15.13
C SER A 761 11.20 -22.09 -13.71
N PHE A 762 11.00 -22.91 -12.67
CA PHE A 762 10.97 -22.45 -11.28
C PHE A 762 11.91 -23.24 -10.37
N ASP A 763 12.59 -22.55 -9.45
CA ASP A 763 13.11 -23.20 -8.24
C ASP A 763 12.02 -23.34 -7.15
N ASP A 764 12.34 -24.00 -6.04
CA ASP A 764 11.40 -24.22 -4.94
C ASP A 764 10.88 -22.92 -4.30
N LYS A 765 11.72 -21.88 -4.17
CA LYS A 765 11.33 -20.59 -3.58
C LYS A 765 10.38 -19.83 -4.52
N GLN A 766 10.68 -19.81 -5.82
CA GLN A 766 9.83 -19.20 -6.85
C GLN A 766 8.46 -19.89 -6.91
N LEU A 767 8.45 -21.22 -6.89
CA LEU A 767 7.22 -22.00 -6.92
C LEU A 767 6.37 -21.77 -5.64
N PHE A 768 7.00 -21.74 -4.47
CA PHE A 768 6.33 -21.43 -3.20
C PHE A 768 5.68 -20.03 -3.21
N SER A 769 6.41 -19.02 -3.67
CA SER A 769 5.91 -17.64 -3.73
C SER A 769 4.68 -17.51 -4.64
N LYS A 770 4.67 -18.19 -5.79
CA LYS A 770 3.51 -18.22 -6.70
C LYS A 770 2.31 -18.92 -6.07
N MET A 771 2.53 -20.07 -5.43
CA MET A 771 1.45 -20.79 -4.74
C MET A 771 0.87 -19.96 -3.58
N THR A 772 1.73 -19.25 -2.84
CA THR A 772 1.32 -18.36 -1.75
C THR A 772 0.46 -17.20 -2.26
N ALA A 773 0.84 -16.55 -3.37
CA ALA A 773 0.05 -15.47 -3.96
C ALA A 773 -1.38 -15.93 -4.35
N ILE A 774 -1.51 -17.14 -4.92
CA ILE A 774 -2.83 -17.73 -5.22
C ILE A 774 -3.57 -18.01 -3.92
N PHE A 775 -2.91 -18.60 -2.92
CA PHE A 775 -3.53 -18.94 -1.64
C PHE A 775 -4.09 -17.71 -0.94
N GLU A 776 -3.30 -16.62 -0.83
CA GLU A 776 -3.71 -15.40 -0.15
C GLU A 776 -4.94 -14.77 -0.81
N PHE A 777 -4.99 -14.67 -2.14
CA PHE A 777 -6.17 -14.14 -2.82
C PHE A 777 -7.40 -15.05 -2.69
N VAL A 778 -7.21 -16.37 -2.77
CA VAL A 778 -8.32 -17.32 -2.72
C VAL A 778 -8.90 -17.43 -1.31
N HIS A 779 -8.04 -17.47 -0.28
CA HIS A 779 -8.41 -17.85 1.09
C HIS A 779 -8.41 -16.68 2.09
N LEU A 780 -7.58 -15.65 1.86
CA LEU A 780 -7.24 -14.64 2.87
C LEU A 780 -7.47 -13.20 2.40
N ASP A 781 -8.17 -12.98 1.28
CA ASP A 781 -8.54 -11.64 0.80
C ASP A 781 -9.73 -11.08 1.61
N ASN A 782 -9.44 -10.66 2.84
CA ASN A 782 -10.41 -10.11 3.80
C ASN A 782 -10.26 -8.60 4.02
N THR A 783 -9.21 -7.98 3.45
CA THR A 783 -8.89 -6.57 3.65
C THR A 783 -9.01 -5.82 2.32
N PRO A 784 -10.05 -4.99 2.13
CA PRO A 784 -10.30 -4.33 0.84
C PRO A 784 -9.10 -3.58 0.29
N ALA A 785 -8.35 -2.89 1.16
CA ALA A 785 -7.19 -2.11 0.76
C ALA A 785 -5.97 -2.93 0.28
N LYS A 786 -5.99 -4.26 0.39
CA LYS A 786 -4.96 -5.17 -0.15
C LYS A 786 -5.44 -6.00 -1.33
N SER A 787 -6.76 -6.17 -1.45
CA SER A 787 -7.40 -7.05 -2.44
C SER A 787 -6.92 -6.85 -3.87
N THR A 788 -6.75 -5.61 -4.34
CA THR A 788 -6.25 -5.36 -5.72
C THR A 788 -4.86 -5.96 -5.93
N MET A 789 -3.96 -5.80 -4.96
CA MET A 789 -2.60 -6.33 -5.02
C MET A 789 -2.63 -7.86 -5.01
N LEU A 790 -3.37 -8.45 -4.08
CA LEU A 790 -3.52 -9.90 -3.94
C LEU A 790 -4.06 -10.51 -5.25
N ARG A 791 -5.13 -9.91 -5.81
CA ARG A 791 -5.71 -10.33 -7.09
C ARG A 791 -4.71 -10.31 -8.23
N ARG A 792 -3.96 -9.21 -8.41
CA ARG A 792 -2.97 -9.08 -9.49
C ARG A 792 -1.85 -10.11 -9.35
N ASN A 793 -1.32 -10.26 -8.15
CA ASN A 793 -0.26 -11.25 -7.87
C ASN A 793 -0.76 -12.68 -8.11
N ALA A 794 -1.99 -12.98 -7.70
CA ALA A 794 -2.61 -14.29 -7.93
C ALA A 794 -2.89 -14.58 -9.41
N ILE A 795 -3.36 -13.61 -10.20
CA ILE A 795 -3.56 -13.78 -11.65
C ILE A 795 -2.22 -14.06 -12.33
N ALA A 796 -1.19 -13.24 -12.09
CA ALA A 796 0.12 -13.44 -12.69
C ALA A 796 0.73 -14.80 -12.31
N ALA A 797 0.63 -15.19 -11.03
CA ALA A 797 1.07 -16.49 -10.56
C ALA A 797 0.27 -17.65 -11.17
N SER A 798 -1.06 -17.52 -11.25
CA SER A 798 -1.97 -18.51 -11.83
C SER A 798 -1.68 -18.75 -13.31
N ASP A 799 -1.50 -17.68 -14.09
CA ASP A 799 -1.25 -17.77 -15.53
C ASP A 799 0.07 -18.50 -15.82
N GLU A 800 1.13 -18.17 -15.09
CA GLU A 800 2.42 -18.83 -15.22
C GLU A 800 2.36 -20.30 -14.82
N LEU A 801 1.78 -20.63 -13.65
CA LEU A 801 1.68 -22.01 -13.18
C LEU A 801 0.79 -22.86 -14.09
N THR A 802 -0.35 -22.33 -14.51
CA THR A 802 -1.30 -23.02 -15.40
C THR A 802 -0.66 -23.32 -16.75
N ARG A 803 0.17 -22.41 -17.29
CA ARG A 803 0.89 -22.62 -18.54
C ARG A 803 1.89 -23.77 -18.43
N GLU A 804 2.72 -23.81 -17.40
CA GLU A 804 3.72 -24.87 -17.21
C GLU A 804 3.08 -26.24 -16.96
N VAL A 805 2.08 -26.30 -16.08
CA VAL A 805 1.37 -27.56 -15.78
C VAL A 805 0.58 -28.05 -17.00
N ARG A 806 0.05 -27.15 -17.84
CA ARG A 806 -0.61 -27.52 -19.09
C ARG A 806 0.34 -28.21 -20.05
N THR A 807 1.56 -27.70 -20.23
CA THR A 807 2.58 -28.34 -21.08
C THR A 807 2.81 -29.79 -20.65
N VAL A 808 3.03 -30.02 -19.35
CA VAL A 808 3.20 -31.36 -18.78
C VAL A 808 1.98 -32.25 -19.08
N CYS A 809 0.77 -31.72 -18.87
CA CYS A 809 -0.47 -32.46 -19.10
C CYS A 809 -0.70 -32.82 -20.58
N ASP A 810 -0.37 -31.92 -21.51
CA ASP A 810 -0.50 -32.14 -22.95
C ASP A 810 0.50 -33.20 -23.44
N ASP A 811 1.75 -33.13 -23.00
CA ASP A 811 2.79 -34.13 -23.32
C ASP A 811 2.39 -35.52 -22.83
N MET A 812 1.83 -35.60 -21.62
CA MET A 812 1.34 -36.85 -21.05
C MET A 812 0.17 -37.43 -21.82
N LYS A 813 -0.72 -36.59 -22.36
CA LYS A 813 -1.87 -37.03 -23.15
C LYS A 813 -1.50 -37.42 -24.59
N ALA A 814 -0.47 -36.82 -25.16
CA ALA A 814 0.00 -37.10 -26.52
C ALA A 814 0.83 -38.39 -26.62
N SER A 815 1.40 -38.87 -25.50
CA SER A 815 2.29 -40.02 -25.48
C SER A 815 1.53 -41.37 -25.52
N SER A 816 1.92 -42.30 -26.41
CA SER A 816 1.40 -43.67 -26.42
C SER A 816 1.84 -44.44 -25.15
N PRO A 817 1.03 -45.35 -24.57
CA PRO A 817 1.35 -46.06 -23.33
C PRO A 817 2.71 -46.77 -23.33
N VAL A 818 3.20 -47.17 -24.52
CA VAL A 818 4.45 -47.92 -24.70
C VAL A 818 5.66 -47.02 -24.92
N GLN A 819 5.53 -45.87 -25.58
CA GLN A 819 6.63 -44.90 -25.78
C GLN A 819 6.87 -44.02 -24.55
N SER A 820 5.82 -43.80 -23.75
CA SER A 820 5.89 -43.12 -22.46
C SER A 820 6.83 -43.82 -21.47
N PHE A 821 6.92 -45.14 -21.53
CA PHE A 821 7.70 -45.95 -20.58
C PHE A 821 9.21 -45.91 -20.85
N ASP A 822 9.64 -45.81 -22.11
CA ASP A 822 11.07 -45.90 -22.49
C ASP A 822 11.82 -44.55 -22.45
N PHE A 823 11.15 -43.42 -22.69
CA PHE A 823 11.79 -42.10 -22.55
C PHE A 823 11.93 -41.66 -21.07
N ARG A 824 11.09 -42.21 -20.17
CA ARG A 824 10.96 -41.78 -18.76
C ARG A 824 11.93 -42.48 -17.79
N ARG A 825 12.34 -43.71 -18.09
CA ARG A 825 13.29 -44.48 -17.27
C ARG A 825 14.69 -43.85 -17.20
N GLN A 826 15.03 -42.94 -18.13
CA GLN A 826 16.31 -42.25 -18.15
C GLN A 826 16.38 -40.97 -17.31
N ARG A 827 15.25 -40.40 -16.83
CA ARG A 827 15.27 -39.11 -16.12
C ARG A 827 15.40 -39.18 -14.60
N HIS A 828 14.99 -40.28 -13.94
CA HIS A 828 15.08 -40.40 -12.46
C HIS A 828 15.39 -41.83 -12.00
N GLU A 829 16.43 -42.49 -12.54
CA GLU A 829 16.90 -43.74 -11.95
C GLU A 829 17.80 -43.49 -10.72
N LYS A 830 17.29 -43.95 -9.55
CA LYS A 830 18.02 -44.41 -8.33
C LYS A 830 18.26 -43.48 -7.13
N ARG A 831 17.67 -42.28 -7.00
CA ARG A 831 17.90 -41.46 -5.79
C ARG A 831 16.69 -40.89 -5.05
N ASP A 832 15.52 -40.78 -5.67
CA ASP A 832 14.33 -40.20 -5.02
C ASP A 832 13.25 -41.24 -4.67
N PRO A 833 12.52 -41.08 -3.54
CA PRO A 833 11.52 -42.05 -3.09
C PRO A 833 10.14 -41.94 -3.77
N LEU A 834 9.92 -40.97 -4.66
CA LEU A 834 8.69 -40.83 -5.47
C LEU A 834 8.94 -40.87 -6.99
N PRO A 835 9.68 -41.85 -7.53
CA PRO A 835 9.91 -41.90 -8.97
C PRO A 835 8.57 -42.20 -9.66
N ASP A 836 8.23 -41.39 -10.67
CA ASP A 836 7.05 -41.51 -11.53
C ASP A 836 5.67 -41.35 -10.85
N HIS A 837 5.59 -41.11 -9.54
CA HIS A 837 4.30 -41.03 -8.83
C HIS A 837 3.39 -39.94 -9.42
N GLY A 838 3.87 -38.71 -9.56
CA GLY A 838 3.07 -37.61 -10.10
C GLY A 838 2.63 -37.84 -11.54
N ALA A 839 3.49 -38.40 -12.39
CA ALA A 839 3.11 -38.80 -13.74
C ALA A 839 2.00 -39.85 -13.71
N MET A 840 2.07 -40.85 -12.83
CA MET A 840 0.98 -41.81 -12.68
C MET A 840 -0.32 -41.19 -12.16
N VAL A 841 -0.26 -40.17 -11.29
CA VAL A 841 -1.45 -39.43 -10.85
C VAL A 841 -2.15 -38.79 -12.06
N ILE A 842 -1.39 -38.07 -12.90
CA ILE A 842 -1.92 -37.42 -14.11
C ILE A 842 -2.51 -38.46 -15.07
N GLN A 843 -1.81 -39.57 -15.30
CA GLN A 843 -2.27 -40.65 -16.17
C GLN A 843 -3.59 -41.24 -15.66
N ARG A 844 -3.68 -41.56 -14.37
CA ARG A 844 -4.91 -42.11 -13.76
C ARG A 844 -6.08 -41.13 -13.91
N LEU A 845 -5.85 -39.82 -13.81
CA LEU A 845 -6.89 -38.81 -14.02
C LEU A 845 -7.39 -38.80 -15.48
N PHE A 846 -6.49 -38.91 -16.46
CA PHE A 846 -6.86 -39.02 -17.88
C PHE A 846 -7.55 -40.34 -18.22
N ASP A 847 -7.10 -41.46 -17.66
CA ASP A 847 -7.71 -42.78 -17.86
C ASP A 847 -9.16 -42.83 -17.35
N ASN A 848 -9.49 -41.99 -16.35
CA ASN A 848 -10.85 -41.81 -15.85
C ASN A 848 -11.66 -40.73 -16.60
N GLY A 849 -11.15 -40.19 -17.70
CA GLY A 849 -11.88 -39.31 -18.62
C GLY A 849 -11.79 -37.81 -18.31
N ALA A 850 -10.91 -37.38 -17.41
CA ALA A 850 -10.72 -35.95 -17.12
C ALA A 850 -10.12 -35.20 -18.34
N LYS A 851 -10.52 -33.95 -18.54
CA LYS A 851 -9.94 -33.07 -19.59
C LYS A 851 -8.68 -32.37 -19.08
N VAL A 852 -7.81 -31.94 -20.00
CA VAL A 852 -6.56 -31.24 -19.66
C VAL A 852 -6.82 -30.03 -18.76
N LYS A 853 -7.76 -29.14 -19.12
CA LYS A 853 -8.09 -27.95 -18.31
C LYS A 853 -8.58 -28.32 -16.89
N GLU A 854 -9.29 -29.43 -16.76
CA GLU A 854 -9.79 -29.94 -15.48
C GLU A 854 -8.63 -30.45 -14.61
N VAL A 855 -7.75 -31.27 -15.19
CA VAL A 855 -6.55 -31.78 -14.50
C VAL A 855 -5.62 -30.64 -14.06
N VAL A 856 -5.35 -29.66 -14.94
CA VAL A 856 -4.49 -28.51 -14.58
C VAL A 856 -5.07 -27.73 -13.40
N SER A 857 -6.37 -27.41 -13.43
CA SER A 857 -7.02 -26.68 -12.32
C SER A 857 -6.94 -27.47 -11.01
N LEU A 858 -7.21 -28.78 -11.07
CA LEU A 858 -7.15 -29.71 -9.94
C LEU A 858 -5.76 -29.76 -9.31
N LEU A 859 -4.72 -29.95 -10.11
CA LEU A 859 -3.34 -30.07 -9.62
C LEU A 859 -2.87 -28.77 -8.97
N VAL A 860 -3.15 -27.62 -9.58
CA VAL A 860 -2.73 -26.32 -9.01
C VAL A 860 -3.43 -26.04 -7.69
N ILE A 861 -4.75 -26.26 -7.59
CA ILE A 861 -5.49 -26.00 -6.35
C ILE A 861 -5.02 -26.94 -5.22
N LEU A 862 -4.88 -28.24 -5.48
CA LEU A 862 -4.38 -29.19 -4.47
C LEU A 862 -2.95 -28.89 -4.05
N ALA A 863 -2.11 -28.46 -4.99
CA ALA A 863 -0.72 -28.10 -4.72
C ALA A 863 -0.64 -26.87 -3.80
N VAL A 864 -1.37 -25.82 -4.15
CA VAL A 864 -1.46 -24.57 -3.37
C VAL A 864 -1.90 -24.87 -1.93
N ASP A 865 -2.99 -25.62 -1.75
CA ASP A 865 -3.49 -25.97 -0.43
C ASP A 865 -2.47 -26.80 0.36
N LEU A 866 -1.94 -27.90 -0.22
CA LEU A 866 -1.01 -28.78 0.49
C LEU A 866 0.27 -28.06 0.93
N VAL A 867 0.87 -27.26 0.06
CA VAL A 867 2.12 -26.56 0.39
C VAL A 867 1.89 -25.52 1.48
N VAL A 868 0.88 -24.67 1.28
CA VAL A 868 0.72 -23.46 2.06
C VAL A 868 0.17 -23.79 3.46
N PHE A 869 -0.87 -24.62 3.57
CA PHE A 869 -1.39 -25.06 4.88
C PHE A 869 -0.33 -25.79 5.69
N SER A 870 0.44 -26.70 5.08
CA SER A 870 1.41 -27.51 5.83
C SER A 870 2.61 -26.70 6.31
N THR A 871 3.06 -25.75 5.50
CA THR A 871 4.15 -24.84 5.88
C THR A 871 3.78 -24.02 7.12
N PHE A 872 2.57 -23.47 7.15
CA PHE A 872 2.13 -22.64 8.29
C PHE A 872 1.70 -23.45 9.50
N ALA A 873 1.10 -24.62 9.29
CA ALA A 873 0.87 -25.58 10.35
C ALA A 873 2.17 -25.90 11.09
N PHE A 874 3.23 -26.23 10.34
CA PHE A 874 4.54 -26.54 10.92
C PHE A 874 5.13 -25.35 11.69
N CYS A 875 5.11 -24.16 11.10
CA CYS A 875 5.57 -22.93 11.73
C CYS A 875 4.93 -22.72 13.11
N GLN A 876 3.60 -22.79 13.16
CA GLN A 876 2.86 -22.57 14.39
C GLN A 876 3.08 -23.69 15.41
N ILE A 877 3.28 -24.94 14.98
CA ILE A 877 3.60 -26.07 15.86
C ILE A 877 4.95 -25.83 16.56
N ILE A 878 5.98 -25.45 15.79
CA ILE A 878 7.30 -25.17 16.36
C ILE A 878 7.26 -23.94 17.27
N ASP A 879 6.55 -22.87 16.86
CA ASP A 879 6.39 -21.70 17.72
C ASP A 879 5.69 -22.03 19.04
N LEU A 880 4.63 -22.86 19.02
CA LEU A 880 3.93 -23.31 20.23
C LEU A 880 4.88 -24.07 21.17
N PHE A 881 5.57 -25.09 20.66
CA PHE A 881 6.41 -25.96 21.48
C PHE A 881 7.72 -25.31 21.93
N LEU A 882 8.18 -24.26 21.25
CA LEU A 882 9.31 -23.45 21.70
C LEU A 882 8.88 -22.24 22.56
N SER A 883 7.58 -22.12 22.88
CA SER A 883 7.04 -21.09 23.77
C SER A 883 6.64 -21.68 25.13
N GLU A 884 6.80 -20.90 26.19
CA GLU A 884 6.26 -21.27 27.50
C GLU A 884 4.72 -21.22 27.51
N PRO A 885 4.04 -22.10 28.27
CA PRO A 885 4.61 -23.15 29.14
C PRO A 885 5.01 -24.46 28.42
N TYR A 886 4.62 -24.65 27.15
CA TYR A 886 4.77 -25.92 26.45
C TYR A 886 6.23 -26.34 26.23
N HIS A 887 7.12 -25.37 26.12
CA HIS A 887 8.55 -25.61 26.01
C HIS A 887 9.11 -26.31 27.25
N SER A 888 8.79 -25.84 28.45
CA SER A 888 9.26 -26.50 29.68
C SER A 888 8.51 -27.81 29.99
N THR A 889 7.24 -27.93 29.60
CA THR A 889 6.41 -29.09 30.00
C THR A 889 6.39 -30.24 29.00
N HIS A 890 6.53 -29.99 27.69
CA HIS A 890 6.34 -31.03 26.65
C HIS A 890 7.52 -31.20 25.69
N TRP A 891 8.30 -30.14 25.43
CA TRP A 891 9.42 -30.22 24.49
C TRP A 891 10.45 -31.31 24.84
N PRO A 892 10.87 -31.51 26.11
CA PRO A 892 11.80 -32.57 26.47
C PRO A 892 11.29 -33.98 26.12
N ASP A 893 10.00 -34.24 26.29
CA ASP A 893 9.38 -35.51 25.95
C ASP A 893 9.30 -35.71 24.43
N ILE A 894 8.98 -34.65 23.68
CA ILE A 894 9.00 -34.67 22.21
C ILE A 894 10.41 -34.98 21.70
N GLN A 895 11.46 -34.36 22.26
CA GLN A 895 12.86 -34.65 21.90
C GLN A 895 13.24 -36.11 22.20
N LYS A 896 12.76 -36.67 23.31
CA LYS A 896 12.98 -38.08 23.65
C LYS A 896 12.28 -39.01 22.64
N LEU A 897 11.01 -38.75 22.33
CA LEU A 897 10.24 -39.52 21.36
C LEU A 897 10.84 -39.44 19.95
N ALA A 898 11.39 -38.29 19.56
CA ALA A 898 11.98 -38.10 18.25
C ALA A 898 13.21 -38.99 17.99
N LYS A 899 13.92 -39.43 19.04
CA LYS A 899 15.09 -40.31 18.94
C LYS A 899 14.72 -41.77 18.67
N ASP A 900 13.48 -42.19 18.94
CA ASP A 900 13.00 -43.57 18.77
C ASP A 900 11.92 -43.64 17.67
N THR A 901 12.21 -44.37 16.59
CA THR A 901 11.37 -44.43 15.38
C THR A 901 10.35 -45.57 15.39
N THR A 902 10.12 -46.22 16.53
CA THR A 902 9.11 -47.28 16.64
C THR A 902 7.70 -46.77 16.26
N PRO A 903 6.81 -47.63 15.72
CA PRO A 903 5.45 -47.26 15.39
C PRO A 903 4.67 -46.69 16.59
N ALA A 904 4.89 -47.23 17.78
CA ALA A 904 4.25 -46.76 19.01
C ALA A 904 4.60 -45.29 19.32
N ASN A 905 5.88 -44.93 19.30
CA ASN A 905 6.30 -43.54 19.56
C ASN A 905 5.94 -42.59 18.43
N SER A 906 5.86 -43.10 17.20
CA SER A 906 5.35 -42.33 16.05
C SER A 906 3.90 -41.91 16.25
N GLU A 907 3.08 -42.77 16.86
CA GLU A 907 1.69 -42.45 17.16
C GLU A 907 1.54 -41.47 18.32
N VAL A 908 2.44 -41.51 19.31
CA VAL A 908 2.50 -40.47 20.36
C VAL A 908 2.88 -39.10 19.77
N LEU A 909 3.87 -39.04 18.86
CA LEU A 909 4.19 -37.79 18.14
C LEU A 909 3.02 -37.31 17.29
N ARG A 910 2.24 -38.24 16.70
CA ARG A 910 1.01 -37.90 15.99
C ARG A 910 -0.02 -37.24 16.91
N ALA A 911 -0.18 -37.75 18.13
CA ALA A 911 -1.05 -37.14 19.14
C ALA A 911 -0.60 -35.71 19.52
N TYR A 912 0.71 -35.46 19.68
CA TYR A 912 1.24 -34.10 19.90
C TYR A 912 0.91 -33.16 18.74
N VAL A 913 1.07 -33.61 17.49
CA VAL A 913 0.74 -32.80 16.31
C VAL A 913 -0.76 -32.47 16.28
N LEU A 914 -1.64 -33.44 16.59
CA LEU A 914 -3.08 -33.20 16.63
C LEU A 914 -3.49 -32.20 17.73
N GLU A 915 -2.93 -32.32 18.94
CA GLU A 915 -3.16 -31.34 20.01
C GLU A 915 -2.59 -29.95 19.67
N ALA A 916 -1.43 -29.88 19.03
CA ALA A 916 -0.89 -28.60 18.59
C ALA A 916 -1.79 -27.93 17.55
N LEU A 917 -2.26 -28.69 16.55
CA LEU A 917 -3.20 -28.19 15.52
C LEU A 917 -4.54 -27.73 16.11
N ARG A 918 -5.04 -28.41 17.15
CA ARG A 918 -6.20 -28.00 17.93
C ARG A 918 -6.01 -26.62 18.56
N LEU A 919 -4.82 -26.36 19.10
CA LEU A 919 -4.49 -25.10 19.77
C LEU A 919 -4.20 -23.96 18.77
N ILE A 920 -3.40 -24.19 17.74
CA ILE A 920 -2.88 -23.08 16.93
C ILE A 920 -3.79 -22.71 15.75
N THR A 921 -4.62 -23.64 15.28
CA THR A 921 -5.36 -23.57 14.01
C THR A 921 -4.46 -23.16 12.82
N PRO A 922 -4.04 -24.12 11.98
CA PRO A 922 -3.00 -23.91 10.98
C PRO A 922 -3.34 -22.87 9.89
N ALA A 923 -4.62 -22.50 9.74
CA ALA A 923 -5.05 -21.41 8.88
C ALA A 923 -6.38 -20.81 9.38
N THR A 924 -6.46 -19.49 9.35
CA THR A 924 -7.68 -18.74 9.69
C THR A 924 -8.58 -18.50 8.50
N GLY A 925 -9.83 -18.14 8.73
CA GLY A 925 -10.73 -17.69 7.65
C GLY A 925 -11.38 -18.82 6.87
N PHE A 926 -11.85 -19.89 7.53
CA PHE A 926 -12.74 -20.86 6.90
C PHE A 926 -14.06 -20.18 6.54
N LEU A 927 -14.11 -19.54 5.38
CA LEU A 927 -15.26 -18.75 4.97
C LEU A 927 -16.35 -19.64 4.36
N ARG A 928 -17.59 -19.45 4.83
CA ARG A 928 -18.77 -20.21 4.39
C ARG A 928 -19.94 -19.27 4.13
N ILE A 929 -20.74 -19.59 3.12
CA ILE A 929 -21.92 -18.82 2.74
C ILE A 929 -23.15 -19.73 2.89
N PRO A 930 -24.15 -19.36 3.73
CA PRO A 930 -25.37 -20.13 3.86
C PRO A 930 -26.27 -19.96 2.61
N ASN A 931 -26.74 -21.08 2.07
CA ASN A 931 -27.64 -21.16 0.91
C ASN A 931 -29.12 -21.02 1.26
N THR A 932 -29.47 -21.04 2.55
CA THR A 932 -30.84 -20.95 3.09
C THR A 932 -30.91 -19.97 4.26
N PHE A 933 -32.12 -19.47 4.54
CA PHE A 933 -32.41 -18.81 5.81
C PHE A 933 -32.36 -19.84 6.93
N LEU A 934 -31.69 -19.50 8.03
CA LEU A 934 -31.66 -20.34 9.21
C LEU A 934 -32.79 -19.91 10.16
N THR A 935 -33.65 -20.86 10.51
CA THR A 935 -34.62 -20.72 11.61
C THR A 935 -34.26 -21.77 12.65
N THR A 936 -33.65 -21.36 13.75
CA THR A 936 -33.37 -22.30 14.85
C THR A 936 -33.49 -21.64 16.21
N SER A 937 -34.25 -22.30 17.08
CA SER A 937 -34.61 -21.94 18.45
C SER A 937 -33.56 -22.27 19.52
N ASP A 938 -32.43 -22.88 19.15
CA ASP A 938 -31.59 -23.63 20.09
C ASP A 938 -30.13 -23.14 20.22
N TRP A 939 -29.72 -22.06 19.54
CA TRP A 939 -28.30 -21.65 19.51
C TRP A 939 -28.11 -20.18 19.87
N ARG A 940 -27.14 -19.92 20.75
CA ARG A 940 -26.87 -18.59 21.33
C ARG A 940 -26.55 -17.46 20.31
N HIS A 941 -26.28 -17.80 19.04
CA HIS A 941 -25.87 -16.86 17.98
C HIS A 941 -26.50 -17.13 16.59
N ALA A 942 -27.52 -18.00 16.48
CA ALA A 942 -28.15 -18.27 15.18
C ALA A 942 -29.19 -17.20 14.77
N GLU A 943 -29.65 -16.37 15.70
CA GLU A 943 -30.49 -15.21 15.38
C GLU A 943 -29.67 -14.17 14.62
N GLY A 944 -30.03 -13.92 13.36
CA GLY A 944 -29.43 -12.88 12.53
C GLY A 944 -28.66 -13.38 11.29
N ILE A 945 -28.33 -14.68 11.21
CA ILE A 945 -27.65 -15.22 10.02
C ILE A 945 -28.63 -15.42 8.87
N SER A 946 -28.42 -14.64 7.81
CA SER A 946 -29.21 -14.63 6.59
C SER A 946 -28.54 -15.40 5.47
N LYS A 947 -29.34 -15.85 4.49
CA LYS A 947 -28.82 -16.43 3.26
C LYS A 947 -27.88 -15.43 2.57
N GLY A 948 -26.67 -15.87 2.24
CA GLY A 948 -25.66 -15.05 1.56
C GLY A 948 -24.67 -14.33 2.48
N ASP A 949 -24.81 -14.44 3.81
CA ASP A 949 -23.86 -13.85 4.75
C ASP A 949 -22.50 -14.55 4.72
N ASP A 950 -21.41 -13.78 4.89
CA ASP A 950 -20.07 -14.34 5.04
C ASP A 950 -19.88 -14.86 6.47
N LEU A 951 -19.60 -16.16 6.64
CA LEU A 951 -19.35 -16.78 7.94
C LEU A 951 -17.88 -17.13 8.07
N ILE A 952 -17.18 -16.59 9.08
CA ILE A 952 -15.81 -17.01 9.43
C ILE A 952 -15.91 -18.06 10.54
N LEU A 953 -15.43 -19.28 10.30
CA LEU A 953 -15.37 -20.31 11.34
C LEU A 953 -14.06 -20.18 12.12
N ASP A 954 -14.16 -19.72 13.37
CA ASP A 954 -13.05 -19.67 14.31
C ASP A 954 -12.88 -21.05 14.97
N VAL A 955 -12.20 -21.93 14.24
CA VAL A 955 -11.88 -23.29 14.68
C VAL A 955 -10.99 -23.28 15.93
N ALA A 956 -10.16 -22.24 16.14
CA ALA A 956 -9.23 -22.18 17.27
C ALA A 956 -9.96 -21.98 18.59
N THR A 957 -10.92 -21.06 18.60
CA THR A 957 -11.76 -20.78 19.77
C THR A 957 -12.70 -21.97 20.03
N ALA A 958 -13.32 -22.52 19.00
CA ALA A 958 -14.19 -23.69 19.13
C ALA A 958 -13.44 -24.93 19.63
N SER A 959 -12.19 -25.10 19.22
CA SER A 959 -11.32 -26.21 19.65
C SER A 959 -10.79 -26.05 21.08
N ARG A 960 -11.18 -24.98 21.77
CA ARG A 960 -10.91 -24.69 23.19
C ARG A 960 -12.19 -24.58 24.02
N ASP A 961 -13.34 -25.00 23.48
CA ASP A 961 -14.58 -25.04 24.23
C ASP A 961 -14.42 -25.98 25.45
N PRO A 962 -14.50 -25.48 26.70
CA PRO A 962 -14.29 -26.29 27.89
C PRO A 962 -15.37 -27.36 28.10
N GLU A 963 -16.54 -27.25 27.45
CA GLU A 963 -17.59 -28.28 27.50
C GLU A 963 -17.21 -29.51 26.63
N ILE A 964 -16.43 -29.30 25.58
CA ILE A 964 -16.01 -30.36 24.64
C ILE A 964 -14.59 -30.84 24.97
N PHE A 965 -13.71 -29.91 25.37
CA PHE A 965 -12.31 -30.13 25.69
C PHE A 965 -12.04 -29.76 27.16
N PRO A 966 -12.17 -30.72 28.10
CA PRO A 966 -11.68 -30.51 29.46
C PRO A 966 -10.21 -30.08 29.44
N ASP A 967 -9.86 -29.09 30.27
CA ASP A 967 -8.55 -28.43 30.30
C ASP A 967 -8.08 -27.95 28.90
N PRO A 968 -8.81 -26.99 28.29
CA PRO A 968 -8.71 -26.70 26.85
C PRO A 968 -7.36 -26.14 26.40
N ASP A 969 -6.60 -25.50 27.28
CA ASP A 969 -5.26 -24.99 26.97
C ASP A 969 -4.14 -25.98 27.28
N SER A 970 -4.45 -27.16 27.82
CA SER A 970 -3.45 -28.20 28.09
C SER A 970 -3.34 -29.19 26.93
N ILE A 971 -2.14 -29.74 26.72
CA ILE A 971 -1.92 -30.86 25.79
C ILE A 971 -2.32 -32.16 26.48
N ASN A 972 -3.30 -32.85 25.91
CA ASN A 972 -3.72 -34.18 26.34
C ASN A 972 -3.67 -35.17 25.16
N LEU A 973 -2.77 -36.15 25.28
CA LEU A 973 -2.48 -37.11 24.20
C LEU A 973 -3.53 -38.22 24.09
N ASP A 974 -4.39 -38.39 25.09
CA ASP A 974 -5.40 -39.45 25.16
C ASP A 974 -6.76 -39.00 24.60
N ARG A 975 -6.86 -37.78 24.04
CA ARG A 975 -8.13 -37.28 23.51
C ARG A 975 -8.60 -38.12 22.32
N PRO A 976 -9.89 -38.54 22.29
CA PRO A 976 -10.47 -39.27 21.16
C PRO A 976 -10.30 -38.51 19.85
N GLN A 977 -9.91 -39.22 18.79
CA GLN A 977 -9.58 -38.59 17.52
C GLN A 977 -10.80 -37.92 16.86
N GLU A 978 -12.01 -38.38 17.18
CA GLU A 978 -13.28 -37.86 16.64
C GLU A 978 -13.62 -36.46 17.18
N LEU A 979 -12.99 -36.03 18.28
CA LEU A 979 -13.19 -34.71 18.88
C LEU A 979 -12.39 -33.62 18.18
N TYR A 980 -11.29 -33.94 17.51
CA TYR A 980 -10.54 -32.91 16.79
C TYR A 980 -11.41 -32.38 15.67
N LEU A 981 -11.74 -31.09 15.75
CA LEU A 981 -12.38 -30.41 14.63
C LEU A 981 -11.51 -30.67 13.41
N PRO A 982 -12.11 -31.23 12.36
CA PRO A 982 -11.33 -31.58 11.22
C PRO A 982 -10.92 -30.29 10.50
N PHE A 983 -9.67 -29.89 10.72
CA PHE A 983 -9.05 -28.85 9.92
C PHE A 983 -9.03 -29.35 8.47
N LEU A 984 -9.53 -28.53 7.54
CA LEU A 984 -9.75 -28.89 6.14
C LEU A 984 -10.90 -29.88 5.86
N ASP A 985 -11.80 -30.20 6.81
CA ASP A 985 -13.01 -30.96 6.44
C ASP A 985 -13.89 -30.13 5.50
N GLY A 986 -14.22 -30.78 4.39
CA GLY A 986 -14.59 -30.11 3.16
C GLY A 986 -14.13 -30.90 1.94
N LEU A 987 -14.14 -30.22 0.79
CA LEU A 987 -13.88 -30.70 -0.57
C LEU A 987 -12.76 -31.76 -0.77
N HIS A 988 -11.66 -31.73 0.02
CA HIS A 988 -10.54 -32.69 -0.07
C HIS A 988 -9.93 -33.14 1.26
N GLY A 989 -10.55 -32.85 2.41
CA GLY A 989 -9.96 -33.17 3.73
C GLY A 989 -9.62 -34.66 3.91
N SER A 990 -10.41 -35.56 3.31
CA SER A 990 -10.17 -37.01 3.32
C SER A 990 -8.92 -37.45 2.52
N LEU A 991 -8.40 -36.56 1.65
CA LEU A 991 -7.17 -36.73 0.88
C LEU A 991 -6.00 -36.00 1.54
N THR A 992 -6.16 -34.73 1.88
CA THR A 992 -5.04 -33.88 2.32
C THR A 992 -4.66 -34.12 3.78
N ARG A 993 -5.62 -34.31 4.70
CA ARG A 993 -5.35 -34.45 6.13
C ARG A 993 -4.35 -35.57 6.47
N PRO A 994 -4.47 -36.80 5.93
CA PRO A 994 -3.48 -37.86 6.19
C PRO A 994 -2.06 -37.48 5.75
N ILE A 995 -1.93 -36.81 4.60
CA ILE A 995 -0.64 -36.36 4.05
C ILE A 995 -0.02 -35.29 4.94
N ILE A 996 -0.81 -34.28 5.30
CA ILE A 996 -0.37 -33.13 6.11
C ILE A 996 0.08 -33.62 7.50
N VAL A 997 -0.75 -34.40 8.20
CA VAL A 997 -0.41 -34.89 9.55
C VAL A 997 0.86 -35.73 9.54
N ALA A 998 1.01 -36.65 8.59
CA ALA A 998 2.19 -37.51 8.51
C ALA A 998 3.47 -36.71 8.19
N GLY A 999 3.37 -35.72 7.30
CA GLY A 999 4.46 -34.79 7.01
C GLY A 999 4.85 -33.90 8.19
N LEU A 1000 3.86 -33.36 8.92
CA LEU A 1000 4.10 -32.54 10.12
C LEU A 1000 4.75 -33.35 11.25
N VAL A 1001 4.34 -34.59 11.47
CA VAL A 1001 4.99 -35.51 12.43
C VAL A 1001 6.46 -35.72 12.04
N THR A 1002 6.72 -35.88 10.74
CA THR A 1002 8.07 -36.06 10.21
C THR A 1002 8.94 -34.83 10.44
N GLN A 1003 8.45 -33.63 10.12
CA GLN A 1003 9.19 -32.39 10.32
C GLN A 1003 9.41 -32.09 11.82
N LEU A 1004 8.37 -32.28 12.66
CA LEU A 1004 8.49 -32.12 14.12
C LEU A 1004 9.56 -33.04 14.68
N ARG A 1005 9.61 -34.31 14.24
CA ARG A 1005 10.65 -35.26 14.64
C ARG A 1005 12.04 -34.78 14.28
N ILE A 1006 12.24 -34.24 13.07
CA ILE A 1006 13.56 -33.76 12.63
C ILE A 1006 14.00 -32.56 13.48
N PHE A 1007 13.13 -31.59 13.71
CA PHE A 1007 13.48 -30.42 14.53
C PHE A 1007 13.69 -30.80 16.00
N ALA A 1008 12.92 -31.74 16.54
CA ALA A 1008 13.12 -32.24 17.89
C ALA A 1008 14.43 -33.03 18.08
N ARG A 1009 15.09 -33.47 16.99
CA ARG A 1009 16.43 -34.07 17.02
C ARG A 1009 17.56 -33.02 17.04
N LEU A 1010 17.26 -31.75 16.78
CA LEU A 1010 18.24 -30.67 16.88
C LEU A 1010 18.54 -30.42 18.36
N GLU A 1011 19.78 -30.68 18.77
CA GLU A 1011 20.19 -30.51 20.16
C GLU A 1011 20.23 -29.03 20.52
N GLY A 1012 19.64 -28.67 21.66
CA GLY A 1012 19.58 -27.28 22.11
C GLY A 1012 18.71 -26.35 21.26
N LEU A 1013 17.78 -26.89 20.45
CA LEU A 1013 16.88 -26.09 19.63
C LEU A 1013 16.12 -25.06 20.47
N ARG A 1014 16.20 -23.79 20.06
CA ARG A 1014 15.56 -22.63 20.69
C ARG A 1014 15.28 -21.55 19.65
N LYS A 1015 14.44 -20.59 20.00
CA LYS A 1015 14.19 -19.42 19.14
C LYS A 1015 15.44 -18.55 19.03
N GLY A 1016 15.67 -17.92 17.86
CA GLY A 1016 16.78 -17.00 17.65
C GLY A 1016 16.66 -15.76 18.54
N PRO A 1017 17.78 -15.16 19.02
CA PRO A 1017 17.77 -14.12 20.05
C PRO A 1017 17.27 -12.74 19.56
N GLY A 1018 16.84 -11.91 20.51
CA GLY A 1018 16.44 -10.52 20.28
C GLY A 1018 15.08 -10.38 19.59
N THR A 1019 14.97 -9.43 18.65
CA THR A 1019 13.69 -9.17 17.96
C THR A 1019 13.22 -10.28 17.01
N GLN A 1020 14.00 -11.36 16.90
CA GLN A 1020 13.70 -12.57 16.12
C GLN A 1020 13.07 -13.68 16.99
N GLU A 1021 12.93 -13.47 18.31
CA GLU A 1021 12.46 -14.47 19.28
C GLU A 1021 10.96 -14.79 19.18
N THR A 1022 10.14 -13.93 18.59
CA THR A 1022 8.68 -14.11 18.62
C THR A 1022 8.04 -13.74 17.29
N LEU A 1023 7.26 -14.66 16.73
CA LEU A 1023 6.27 -14.35 15.70
C LEU A 1023 5.23 -13.40 16.31
N ARG A 1024 5.37 -12.10 16.03
CA ARG A 1024 4.35 -11.14 16.45
C ARG A 1024 3.10 -11.37 15.62
N ARG A 1025 1.98 -11.53 16.30
CA ARG A 1025 0.67 -11.80 15.72
C ARG A 1025 -0.38 -10.86 16.27
N GLU A 1026 -1.35 -10.51 15.46
CA GLU A 1026 -2.60 -9.87 15.89
C GLU A 1026 -3.79 -10.75 15.50
N VAL A 1027 -4.86 -10.68 16.29
CA VAL A 1027 -6.12 -11.37 16.01
C VAL A 1027 -7.19 -10.31 15.83
N SER A 1028 -7.81 -10.28 14.66
CA SER A 1028 -8.91 -9.37 14.33
C SER A 1028 -10.00 -10.16 13.63
N GLU A 1029 -11.23 -10.08 14.14
CA GLU A 1029 -12.44 -10.68 13.53
C GLU A 1029 -12.28 -12.18 13.18
N GLY A 1030 -11.64 -12.95 14.07
CA GLY A 1030 -11.42 -14.39 13.85
C GLY A 1030 -10.33 -14.73 12.83
N THR A 1031 -9.58 -13.73 12.35
CA THR A 1031 -8.39 -13.90 11.49
C THR A 1031 -7.10 -13.52 12.22
N ILE A 1032 -6.03 -14.27 11.93
CA ILE A 1032 -4.70 -14.03 12.49
C ILE A 1032 -3.84 -13.40 11.40
N SER A 1033 -3.13 -12.33 11.73
CA SER A 1033 -2.08 -11.76 10.89
C SER A 1033 -0.76 -11.75 11.63
N PHE A 1034 0.33 -11.82 10.87
CA PHE A 1034 1.71 -11.88 11.36
C PHE A 1034 2.47 -10.64 10.90
N LEU A 1035 3.37 -10.14 11.74
CA LEU A 1035 4.23 -9.04 11.34
C LEU A 1035 5.27 -9.54 10.32
N SER A 1036 5.45 -8.82 9.21
CA SER A 1036 6.41 -9.17 8.14
C SER A 1036 7.85 -9.29 8.66
N GLU A 1037 8.75 -9.93 7.90
CA GLU A 1037 10.19 -10.01 8.24
C GLU A 1037 10.80 -8.60 8.36
N ALA A 1038 10.38 -7.67 7.51
CA ALA A 1038 10.80 -6.27 7.53
C ALA A 1038 10.09 -5.43 8.62
N LYS A 1039 9.09 -5.99 9.31
CA LYS A 1039 8.28 -5.36 10.36
C LYS A 1039 7.53 -4.11 9.92
N ASP A 1040 7.21 -4.06 8.64
CA ASP A 1040 6.61 -2.92 7.95
C ASP A 1040 5.16 -3.14 7.51
N GLU A 1041 4.62 -4.35 7.71
CA GLU A 1041 3.21 -4.63 7.49
C GLU A 1041 2.75 -5.89 8.22
N TRP A 1042 1.44 -5.98 8.44
CA TRP A 1042 0.79 -7.24 8.76
C TRP A 1042 0.60 -8.05 7.48
N VAL A 1043 1.03 -9.31 7.48
CA VAL A 1043 0.81 -10.29 6.41
C VAL A 1043 -0.06 -11.42 6.94
N SER A 1044 -0.87 -12.04 6.10
CA SER A 1044 -1.79 -13.09 6.55
C SER A 1044 -1.05 -14.37 6.95
N LEU A 1045 0.22 -14.50 6.58
CA LEU A 1045 1.01 -15.72 6.66
C LEU A 1045 2.42 -15.44 7.22
N PRO A 1046 2.94 -16.28 8.15
CA PRO A 1046 4.29 -16.08 8.68
C PRO A 1046 5.34 -16.42 7.62
N VAL A 1047 6.27 -15.50 7.38
CA VAL A 1047 7.27 -15.61 6.30
C VAL A 1047 8.66 -16.07 6.76
N SER A 1048 8.96 -15.94 8.05
CA SER A 1048 10.28 -16.25 8.62
C SER A 1048 10.16 -16.65 10.09
N MET A 1049 10.92 -17.67 10.51
CA MET A 1049 11.13 -17.99 11.92
C MET A 1049 12.54 -18.53 12.12
N ARG A 1050 13.44 -17.70 12.66
CA ARG A 1050 14.82 -18.09 12.91
C ARG A 1050 14.94 -18.87 14.20
N VAL A 1051 15.61 -20.01 14.13
CA VAL A 1051 15.89 -20.88 15.28
C VAL A 1051 17.38 -21.19 15.36
N HIS A 1052 17.85 -21.40 16.59
CA HIS A 1052 19.22 -21.72 16.92
C HIS A 1052 19.31 -23.13 17.51
N TYR A 1053 20.35 -23.88 17.14
CA TYR A 1053 20.63 -25.19 17.73
C TYR A 1053 22.15 -25.44 17.84
N ASP A 1054 22.56 -26.39 18.67
CA ASP A 1054 23.96 -26.59 19.06
C ASP A 1054 24.61 -27.78 18.32
N ALA A 1055 23.83 -28.82 18.00
CA ALA A 1055 24.30 -29.96 17.23
C ALA A 1055 23.17 -30.65 16.44
N PHE A 1056 23.54 -31.31 15.36
CA PHE A 1056 22.66 -32.17 14.56
C PHE A 1056 23.43 -33.42 14.13
N ASP A 1057 22.86 -34.60 14.35
CA ASP A 1057 23.40 -35.87 13.83
C ASP A 1057 22.65 -36.28 12.54
N PRO A 1058 23.27 -36.11 11.36
CA PRO A 1058 22.69 -36.48 10.07
C PRO A 1058 22.40 -37.98 9.92
N THR A 1059 23.18 -38.83 10.61
CA THR A 1059 23.24 -40.26 10.32
C THR A 1059 22.03 -41.04 10.85
N ALA A 1060 21.31 -40.46 11.82
CA ALA A 1060 20.05 -40.99 12.35
C ALA A 1060 18.84 -40.83 11.39
N CYS A 1061 18.98 -40.09 10.29
CA CYS A 1061 17.93 -39.94 9.27
C CYS A 1061 18.07 -40.92 8.09
N ALA A 1062 19.29 -41.42 7.82
CA ALA A 1062 19.57 -42.33 6.69
C ALA A 1062 19.18 -43.81 6.95
N THR A 1063 18.77 -44.16 8.17
CA THR A 1063 18.45 -45.53 8.60
C THR A 1063 16.97 -45.88 8.56
N LEU A 1064 16.12 -44.99 8.03
CA LEU A 1064 14.67 -45.20 7.85
C LEU A 1064 14.34 -45.89 6.51
N THR A 1065 14.99 -47.02 6.23
CA THR A 1065 14.64 -47.95 5.15
C THR A 1065 13.86 -49.14 5.67
#